data_AF-A0AA35UGX6-F1
#
_entry.id   AF-A0AA35UGX6-F1
#
_cell.length_a   1.000
_cell.length_b   1.000
_cell.length_c   1.000
_cell.angle_alpha   90.00
_cell.angle_beta   90.00
_cell.angle_gamma   90.00
#
_symmetry.space_group_name_H-M   'P 1'
#
loop_
_entity.id
_entity.type
_entity.pdbx_description
1 polymer ?
#
loop_
_entity_poly.entity_id
_entity_poly.type
_entity_poly.pdbx_seq_one_letter_code
_entity_poly.pdbx_strand_id
1 'polypeptide(L)'
;MYTTNHRFKQGIASVLAVSIAAFAGMVQAKDLTITSASWNAKTKSLSLAGTSENRAVVTLYNARTNAKLASVTASKSGAWSNTLSKPAAVPCRVRATSKDSATERDVANAPADCSGSAPNQPPVANAGPDQAVTLAQGQSSIAVTLNGSGSSDPDGSIASYQWTGNPDPADTVSPGVILTAGTYVFTLTVTDDKGATSAADTVQVTVAAPPASSAGSINSTSAASLAKVTTPVPEPSKVTSGNYSVLAVNDLGMHCVDLDTRIVNILPPFQVMLGQVIQKGAKPVINPQGVELYYSAVSNPKDPILSRNDLFNGIAADGTTFKTNFWDSVVNGAYDAFYPPLDQPPLNLPAGTRLADLVPVDKGLPVPNAEKLYIGSDGRVNSGDERLAVAQHAMPGFSSPYAANAPQRVEERYTDKPMFVNFPFGYVANGVNWFEAAGIPLAPFDDFGRQNPFPLVRVQAKSGTTVLATVDTVLPVSSEASCTNCHSDPADVANSRSSWPTDALRGAGLEVATRVQDPDTNNPTKVSVEYAADINILRLHDLRQGANYVDPTGAKTPCDIKSGLPASSNGDANCLTYKAVVQNKPVVCQSCHYTPALDLAQVGPQAGAIGSPANGRNQLAHQSNSRVMHNHHGTFTNLFTAIPAPDQDPATGAIRNQAERLTALEQNCYQCHPGKETKCLRGAMFNGGMLCSDCHGDMKQIGADFSTGVSPANPGAFVLNQGNFYDPASSQPRVPWANEPGCGSCHTGDANGNLTGSANVIVNKVDSKGNKDGIRLRQAFRTGDAKATPIVPSNKRFAEPAIPAQFNGFNNPGAGNPKLYRVSTGHGGVMCEGCHGATHAEWPNATANANDNLAAVQLQGHTGTIAECNTCHTAGSLPSSTQGGPHGMHLVNDSRFYGDAHGDLAENQNRQPGGGTCGACHGSDHLGTVLSRAAADRRFSVEGKTVSIKAGQPVACNLCHSLSKSFER
;
A
#
# COMPACT_ATOMS: atom_id res chain seq x y z
N MET A 1 -18.77 -54.13 20.51
CA MET A 1 -18.68 -55.12 21.61
C MET A 1 -19.17 -54.44 22.89
N TYR A 2 -20.29 -54.96 23.41
CA TYR A 2 -20.92 -54.80 24.75
C TYR A 2 -20.88 -53.43 25.46
N THR A 3 -21.93 -52.59 25.52
CA THR A 3 -23.29 -52.66 26.13
C THR A 3 -23.40 -52.47 27.65
N THR A 4 -24.07 -51.37 28.03
CA THR A 4 -25.22 -51.22 28.97
C THR A 4 -25.10 -51.29 30.50
N ASN A 5 -25.65 -50.22 31.12
CA ASN A 5 -26.29 -50.11 32.43
C ASN A 5 -27.36 -51.20 32.71
N HIS A 6 -27.52 -51.65 33.96
CA HIS A 6 -28.64 -51.28 34.87
C HIS A 6 -28.80 -52.15 36.14
N ARG A 7 -29.07 -51.42 37.24
CA ARG A 7 -29.79 -51.69 38.52
C ARG A 7 -30.69 -52.93 38.65
N PHE A 8 -30.80 -53.44 39.89
CA PHE A 8 -32.01 -53.89 40.65
C PHE A 8 -31.54 -54.58 41.96
N LYS A 9 -32.15 -54.59 43.16
CA LYS A 9 -33.52 -54.40 43.67
C LYS A 9 -33.53 -53.86 45.13
N GLN A 10 -34.57 -53.07 45.40
CA GLN A 10 -35.17 -52.66 46.67
C GLN A 10 -35.92 -53.79 47.45
N GLY A 11 -36.20 -53.52 48.74
CA GLY A 11 -37.44 -53.89 49.46
C GLY A 11 -37.23 -54.81 50.68
N ILE A 12 -37.88 -54.75 51.85
CA ILE A 12 -39.14 -54.18 52.39
C ILE A 12 -39.05 -54.41 53.94
N ALA A 13 -39.18 -53.43 54.85
CA ALA A 13 -40.37 -52.93 55.57
C ALA A 13 -41.28 -53.95 56.33
N SER A 14 -41.17 -53.93 57.66
CA SER A 14 -42.23 -53.76 58.69
C SER A 14 -43.33 -54.83 58.95
N VAL A 15 -43.60 -55.11 60.25
CA VAL A 15 -44.90 -54.96 61.00
C VAL A 15 -45.30 -56.08 62.01
N LEU A 16 -45.65 -55.64 63.25
CA LEU A 16 -46.51 -56.16 64.37
C LEU A 16 -46.26 -57.57 64.98
N ALA A 17 -46.01 -57.75 66.29
CA ALA A 17 -46.75 -57.49 67.55
C ALA A 17 -47.70 -58.63 68.02
N VAL A 18 -47.66 -58.93 69.34
CA VAL A 18 -48.61 -59.62 70.27
C VAL A 18 -47.75 -60.35 71.33
N SER A 19 -47.93 -60.37 72.66
CA SER A 19 -48.77 -59.68 73.65
C SER A 19 -48.33 -60.12 75.08
N ILE A 20 -48.39 -59.19 76.06
CA ILE A 20 -48.87 -59.31 77.47
C ILE A 20 -48.17 -60.35 78.39
N ALA A 21 -47.38 -60.06 79.45
CA ALA A 21 -47.50 -59.25 80.70
C ALA A 21 -47.60 -60.13 81.96
N ALA A 22 -47.11 -59.60 83.11
CA ALA A 22 -47.18 -60.05 84.52
C ALA A 22 -45.95 -60.83 85.07
N PHE A 23 -45.31 -60.51 86.21
CA PHE A 23 -45.54 -59.51 87.26
C PHE A 23 -44.28 -59.33 88.14
N ALA A 24 -44.04 -58.07 88.54
CA ALA A 24 -43.45 -57.53 89.78
C ALA A 24 -42.09 -58.01 90.37
N GLY A 25 -41.22 -57.00 90.56
CA GLY A 25 -40.64 -56.75 91.89
C GLY A 25 -39.14 -56.50 91.95
N MET A 26 -38.64 -55.35 91.50
CA MET A 26 -37.34 -54.81 91.95
C MET A 26 -37.23 -53.29 91.70
N VAL A 27 -36.79 -52.59 92.75
CA VAL A 27 -36.50 -51.16 92.94
C VAL A 27 -36.21 -50.36 91.65
N GLN A 28 -36.98 -49.29 91.44
CA GLN A 28 -36.76 -48.29 90.39
C GLN A 28 -35.40 -47.60 90.61
N ALA A 29 -34.44 -47.81 89.70
CA ALA A 29 -33.21 -47.03 89.67
C ALA A 29 -33.58 -45.56 89.42
N LYS A 30 -33.04 -44.62 90.22
CA LYS A 30 -33.21 -43.19 89.94
C LYS A 30 -32.32 -42.80 88.77
N ASP A 31 -32.92 -42.28 87.70
CA ASP A 31 -32.20 -41.73 86.56
C ASP A 31 -31.25 -40.60 86.99
N LEU A 32 -30.13 -40.47 86.27
CA LEU A 32 -29.19 -39.38 86.45
C LEU A 32 -29.86 -38.05 86.02
N THR A 33 -30.04 -37.14 86.96
CA THR A 33 -30.59 -35.79 86.70
C THR A 33 -29.72 -34.72 87.34
N ILE A 34 -29.75 -33.51 86.76
CA ILE A 34 -29.34 -32.28 87.45
C ILE A 34 -30.62 -31.54 87.85
N THR A 35 -30.94 -31.48 89.13
CA THR A 35 -32.13 -30.81 89.66
C THR A 35 -31.94 -29.31 89.85
N SER A 36 -30.70 -28.84 90.03
CA SER A 36 -30.37 -27.42 90.00
C SER A 36 -28.93 -27.15 89.55
N ALA A 37 -28.76 -26.04 88.85
CA ALA A 37 -27.47 -25.46 88.52
C ALA A 37 -27.61 -23.94 88.56
N SER A 38 -26.87 -23.27 89.47
CA SER A 38 -26.97 -21.82 89.62
C SER A 38 -25.63 -21.18 89.98
N TRP A 39 -25.38 -20.02 89.38
CA TRP A 39 -24.25 -19.16 89.70
C TRP A 39 -24.67 -18.08 90.70
N ASN A 40 -23.84 -17.88 91.72
CA ASN A 40 -23.96 -16.75 92.63
C ASN A 40 -22.79 -15.79 92.42
N ALA A 41 -23.05 -14.66 91.79
CA ALA A 41 -22.04 -13.64 91.50
C ALA A 41 -21.44 -13.00 92.77
N LYS A 42 -22.21 -12.89 93.87
CA LYS A 42 -21.73 -12.27 95.12
C LYS A 42 -20.71 -13.16 95.83
N THR A 43 -20.97 -14.46 95.91
CA THR A 43 -20.07 -15.43 96.56
C THR A 43 -19.09 -16.08 95.59
N LYS A 44 -19.18 -15.76 94.29
CA LYS A 44 -18.43 -16.37 93.19
C LYS A 44 -18.49 -17.90 93.25
N SER A 45 -19.67 -18.47 93.45
CA SER A 45 -19.84 -19.92 93.61
C SER A 45 -20.86 -20.49 92.62
N LEU A 46 -20.51 -21.64 92.03
CA LEU A 46 -21.40 -22.45 91.20
C LEU A 46 -21.96 -23.59 92.03
N SER A 47 -23.27 -23.62 92.24
CA SER A 47 -23.95 -24.68 92.99
C SER A 47 -24.70 -25.62 92.06
N LEU A 48 -24.49 -26.92 92.25
CA LEU A 48 -25.01 -28.00 91.43
C LEU A 48 -25.66 -29.03 92.35
N ALA A 49 -26.85 -29.51 92.00
CA ALA A 49 -27.50 -30.62 92.69
C ALA A 49 -28.26 -31.49 91.71
N GLY A 50 -28.46 -32.75 92.09
CA GLY A 50 -29.15 -33.71 91.25
C GLY A 50 -29.41 -35.04 91.93
N THR A 51 -29.93 -35.99 91.14
CA THR A 51 -30.12 -37.38 91.56
C THR A 51 -29.35 -38.33 90.65
N SER A 52 -29.02 -39.51 91.15
CA SER A 52 -28.42 -40.63 90.42
C SER A 52 -28.75 -41.94 91.12
N GLU A 53 -28.22 -43.05 90.62
CA GLU A 53 -28.19 -44.31 91.36
C GLU A 53 -27.52 -44.15 92.74
N ASN A 54 -27.97 -44.96 93.71
CA ASN A 54 -27.49 -44.92 95.10
C ASN A 54 -25.97 -45.14 95.14
N ARG A 55 -25.24 -44.22 95.79
CA ARG A 55 -23.77 -44.24 95.90
C ARG A 55 -22.99 -44.17 94.58
N ALA A 56 -23.62 -43.76 93.48
CA ALA A 56 -22.90 -43.59 92.22
C ALA A 56 -21.93 -42.39 92.26
N VAL A 57 -20.80 -42.51 91.56
CA VAL A 57 -19.90 -41.37 91.32
C VAL A 57 -20.44 -40.58 90.15
N VAL A 58 -20.69 -39.28 90.36
CA VAL A 58 -21.14 -38.33 89.36
C VAL A 58 -20.00 -37.37 89.04
N THR A 59 -19.57 -37.34 87.78
CA THR A 59 -18.55 -36.39 87.30
C THR A 59 -19.21 -35.24 86.55
N LEU A 60 -18.86 -34.02 86.96
CA LEU A 60 -19.41 -32.76 86.49
C LEU A 60 -18.43 -32.09 85.52
N TYR A 61 -18.94 -31.61 84.39
CA TYR A 61 -18.19 -30.97 83.32
C TYR A 61 -18.84 -29.64 82.94
N ASN A 62 -18.05 -28.73 82.37
CA ASN A 62 -18.58 -27.70 81.49
C ASN A 62 -19.07 -28.40 80.21
N ALA A 63 -20.37 -28.30 79.91
CA ALA A 63 -20.97 -28.99 78.78
C ALA A 63 -20.42 -28.51 77.42
N ARG A 64 -19.95 -27.25 77.33
CA ARG A 64 -19.46 -26.65 76.09
C ARG A 64 -17.99 -26.91 75.83
N THR A 65 -17.14 -26.84 76.86
CA THR A 65 -15.69 -27.01 76.71
C THR A 65 -15.19 -28.41 77.06
N ASN A 66 -16.07 -29.29 77.56
CA ASN A 66 -15.72 -30.61 78.14
C ASN A 66 -14.71 -30.55 79.30
N ALA A 67 -14.41 -29.36 79.85
CA ALA A 67 -13.52 -29.23 80.99
C ALA A 67 -14.15 -29.86 82.24
N LYS A 68 -13.42 -30.76 82.92
CA LYS A 68 -13.86 -31.39 84.15
C LYS A 68 -13.92 -30.35 85.27
N LEU A 69 -15.07 -30.25 85.94
CA LEU A 69 -15.32 -29.32 87.04
C LEU A 69 -15.10 -29.98 88.40
N ALA A 70 -15.68 -31.17 88.62
CA ALA A 70 -15.57 -31.94 89.86
C ALA A 70 -16.07 -33.37 89.70
N SER A 71 -15.86 -34.21 90.73
CA SER A 71 -16.55 -35.49 90.90
C SER A 71 -17.14 -35.57 92.30
N VAL A 72 -18.38 -36.03 92.44
CA VAL A 72 -19.10 -36.18 93.71
C VAL A 72 -19.72 -37.58 93.81
N THR A 73 -19.75 -38.17 95.00
CA THR A 73 -20.44 -39.45 95.23
C THR A 73 -21.84 -39.20 95.79
N ALA A 74 -22.86 -39.79 95.17
CA ALA A 74 -24.24 -39.64 95.61
C ALA A 74 -24.50 -40.33 96.96
N SER A 75 -25.52 -39.87 97.69
CA SER A 75 -25.90 -40.41 98.99
C SER A 75 -26.54 -41.81 98.89
N LYS A 76 -26.87 -42.41 100.04
CA LYS A 76 -27.63 -43.69 100.10
C LYS A 76 -29.04 -43.59 99.49
N SER A 77 -29.57 -42.38 99.28
CA SER A 77 -30.86 -42.13 98.62
C SER A 77 -30.74 -41.60 97.20
N GLY A 78 -29.51 -41.58 96.64
CA GLY A 78 -29.20 -41.17 95.27
C GLY A 78 -29.10 -39.67 95.06
N ALA A 79 -29.18 -38.84 96.11
CA ALA A 79 -29.02 -37.39 95.98
C ALA A 79 -27.55 -36.98 95.98
N TRP A 80 -27.17 -36.03 95.13
CA TRP A 80 -25.82 -35.45 95.09
C TRP A 80 -25.90 -33.93 94.99
N SER A 81 -24.89 -33.25 95.55
CA SER A 81 -24.71 -31.81 95.37
C SER A 81 -23.22 -31.45 95.42
N ASN A 82 -22.85 -30.38 94.74
CA ASN A 82 -21.51 -29.84 94.75
C ASN A 82 -21.54 -28.32 94.59
N THR A 83 -20.68 -27.63 95.32
CA THR A 83 -20.50 -26.18 95.20
C THR A 83 -19.04 -25.87 94.90
N LEU A 84 -18.80 -25.25 93.75
CA LEU A 84 -17.48 -24.83 93.31
C LEU A 84 -17.27 -23.37 93.66
N SER A 85 -16.36 -23.10 94.59
CA SER A 85 -15.96 -21.75 94.97
C SER A 85 -14.88 -21.24 94.01
N LYS A 86 -15.13 -20.10 93.36
CA LYS A 86 -14.24 -19.42 92.41
C LYS A 86 -13.73 -20.34 91.27
N PRO A 87 -14.62 -20.96 90.47
CA PRO A 87 -14.18 -21.71 89.29
C PRO A 87 -13.44 -20.80 88.30
N ALA A 88 -12.41 -21.33 87.63
CA ALA A 88 -11.59 -20.57 86.67
C ALA A 88 -12.39 -19.97 85.50
N ALA A 89 -13.49 -20.63 85.12
CA ALA A 89 -14.47 -20.12 84.16
C ALA A 89 -15.89 -20.54 84.61
N VAL A 90 -16.87 -19.65 84.43
CA VAL A 90 -18.27 -19.95 84.75
C VAL A 90 -18.93 -20.60 83.52
N PRO A 91 -19.37 -21.87 83.58
CA PRO A 91 -20.06 -22.52 82.47
C PRO A 91 -21.47 -21.95 82.29
N CYS A 92 -21.91 -21.71 81.05
CA CYS A 92 -23.34 -21.46 80.78
C CYS A 92 -24.19 -22.71 80.98
N ARG A 93 -23.58 -23.87 80.76
CA ARG A 93 -24.24 -25.18 80.78
C ARG A 93 -23.30 -26.20 81.36
N VAL A 94 -23.83 -27.04 82.23
CA VAL A 94 -23.08 -28.10 82.94
C VAL A 94 -23.57 -29.46 82.49
N ARG A 95 -22.67 -30.44 82.43
CA ARG A 95 -22.97 -31.84 82.17
C ARG A 95 -22.60 -32.69 83.37
N ALA A 96 -23.51 -33.52 83.85
CA ALA A 96 -23.26 -34.56 84.82
C ALA A 96 -23.19 -35.91 84.11
N THR A 97 -22.23 -36.75 84.49
CA THR A 97 -22.05 -38.11 83.93
C THR A 97 -21.91 -39.10 85.07
N SER A 98 -22.51 -40.29 84.93
CA SER A 98 -22.35 -41.40 85.85
C SER A 98 -22.58 -42.71 85.10
N LYS A 99 -21.58 -43.61 85.13
CA LYS A 99 -21.53 -44.79 84.24
C LYS A 99 -21.76 -44.37 82.77
N ASP A 100 -22.74 -44.99 82.10
CA ASP A 100 -23.10 -44.75 80.70
C ASP A 100 -24.17 -43.65 80.51
N SER A 101 -24.57 -42.96 81.59
CA SER A 101 -25.59 -41.92 81.57
C SER A 101 -24.98 -40.52 81.66
N ALA A 102 -25.50 -39.60 80.86
CA ALA A 102 -25.15 -38.18 80.88
C ALA A 102 -26.40 -37.30 80.83
N THR A 103 -26.39 -36.19 81.56
CA THR A 103 -27.46 -35.20 81.55
C THR A 103 -26.88 -33.79 81.63
N GLU A 104 -27.54 -32.82 80.99
CA GLU A 104 -27.08 -31.44 80.92
C GLU A 104 -28.12 -30.46 81.44
N ARG A 105 -27.67 -29.34 82.02
CA ARG A 105 -28.54 -28.26 82.46
C ARG A 105 -27.87 -26.91 82.33
N ASP A 106 -28.65 -25.90 81.94
CA ASP A 106 -28.18 -24.51 81.92
C ASP A 106 -28.00 -23.99 83.34
N VAL A 107 -26.96 -23.17 83.54
CA VAL A 107 -26.65 -22.54 84.81
C VAL A 107 -27.48 -21.27 84.94
N ALA A 108 -28.43 -21.27 85.87
CA ALA A 108 -29.22 -20.10 86.19
C ALA A 108 -28.32 -18.96 86.71
N ASN A 109 -28.58 -17.73 86.27
CA ASN A 109 -27.81 -16.53 86.59
C ASN A 109 -26.34 -16.56 86.12
N ALA A 110 -25.99 -17.33 85.09
CA ALA A 110 -24.67 -17.28 84.50
C ALA A 110 -24.38 -15.88 83.89
N PRO A 111 -23.13 -15.38 83.97
CA PRO A 111 -22.71 -14.14 83.29
C PRO A 111 -22.91 -14.22 81.77
N ALA A 112 -23.12 -13.09 81.09
CA ALA A 112 -23.35 -13.05 79.64
C ALA A 112 -22.15 -13.56 78.81
N ASP A 113 -20.94 -13.52 79.37
CA ASP A 113 -19.68 -14.02 78.80
C ASP A 113 -19.36 -15.46 79.26
N CYS A 114 -20.32 -16.15 79.88
CA CYS A 114 -20.17 -17.57 80.16
C CYS A 114 -19.88 -18.30 78.82
N SER A 115 -18.91 -19.21 78.81
CA SER A 115 -18.47 -20.00 77.64
C SER A 115 -17.52 -19.41 76.58
N GLY A 116 -16.79 -18.32 76.85
CA GLY A 116 -15.47 -18.08 76.23
C GLY A 116 -15.31 -18.31 74.72
N SER A 117 -16.31 -18.00 73.89
CA SER A 117 -16.20 -18.01 72.43
C SER A 117 -15.66 -16.67 71.93
N ALA A 118 -14.59 -16.68 71.14
CA ALA A 118 -14.05 -15.48 70.51
C ALA A 118 -15.05 -14.87 69.51
N PRO A 119 -15.06 -13.54 69.31
CA PRO A 119 -15.88 -12.88 68.30
C PRO A 119 -15.51 -13.34 66.86
N ASN A 120 -16.50 -13.35 65.95
CA ASN A 120 -16.30 -13.70 64.53
C ASN A 120 -15.21 -12.85 63.90
N GLN A 121 -14.28 -13.47 63.18
CA GLN A 121 -13.22 -12.75 62.47
C GLN A 121 -13.63 -12.58 61.00
N PRO A 122 -13.58 -11.37 60.42
CA PRO A 122 -13.91 -11.19 59.01
C PRO A 122 -13.02 -12.05 58.09
N PRO A 123 -13.55 -12.53 56.96
CA PRO A 123 -12.76 -13.27 55.99
C PRO A 123 -11.78 -12.36 55.26
N VAL A 124 -10.79 -12.96 54.59
CA VAL A 124 -9.79 -12.29 53.76
C VAL A 124 -10.00 -12.69 52.30
N ALA A 125 -10.31 -11.70 51.44
CA ALA A 125 -10.35 -11.89 50.00
C ALA A 125 -8.92 -11.99 49.44
N ASN A 126 -8.75 -12.82 48.43
CA ASN A 126 -7.53 -12.91 47.64
C ASN A 126 -7.92 -13.07 46.17
N ALA A 127 -7.75 -12.01 45.38
CA ALA A 127 -8.11 -11.94 43.96
C ALA A 127 -7.08 -12.63 43.04
N GLY A 128 -5.97 -13.11 43.61
CA GLY A 128 -4.85 -13.71 42.89
C GLY A 128 -3.82 -12.68 42.41
N PRO A 129 -2.68 -13.14 41.85
CA PRO A 129 -1.67 -12.23 41.29
C PRO A 129 -2.14 -11.58 39.99
N ASP A 130 -1.55 -10.42 39.67
CA ASP A 130 -1.74 -9.76 38.39
C ASP A 130 -1.38 -10.67 37.20
N GLN A 131 -2.14 -10.54 36.11
CA GLN A 131 -2.01 -11.39 34.93
C GLN A 131 -1.58 -10.58 33.71
N ALA A 132 -0.68 -11.15 32.91
CA ALA A 132 -0.27 -10.60 31.62
C ALA A 132 -0.46 -11.64 30.52
N VAL A 133 -1.20 -11.29 29.47
CA VAL A 133 -1.49 -12.17 28.32
C VAL A 133 -1.33 -11.41 27.00
N THR A 134 -1.05 -12.11 25.90
CA THR A 134 -0.82 -11.50 24.58
C THR A 134 -1.73 -12.14 23.55
N LEU A 135 -2.41 -11.33 22.73
CA LEU A 135 -3.21 -11.82 21.61
C LEU A 135 -2.33 -12.48 20.54
N ALA A 136 -2.77 -13.59 19.95
CA ALA A 136 -2.11 -14.12 18.76
C ALA A 136 -2.43 -13.25 17.53
N GLN A 137 -1.59 -13.35 16.49
CA GLN A 137 -1.83 -12.63 15.24
C GLN A 137 -3.21 -12.94 14.65
N GLY A 138 -3.95 -11.89 14.27
CA GLY A 138 -5.33 -11.98 13.79
C GLY A 138 -6.42 -12.17 14.87
N GLN A 139 -6.06 -12.29 16.15
CA GLN A 139 -7.05 -12.33 17.24
C GLN A 139 -7.42 -10.92 17.73
N SER A 140 -8.72 -10.70 17.95
CA SER A 140 -9.26 -9.44 18.49
C SER A 140 -9.57 -9.50 19.99
N SER A 141 -9.63 -10.70 20.58
CA SER A 141 -9.89 -10.91 22.01
C SER A 141 -9.36 -12.28 22.50
N ILE A 142 -9.18 -12.42 23.81
CA ILE A 142 -8.73 -13.64 24.49
C ILE A 142 -9.55 -13.90 25.76
N ALA A 143 -9.78 -15.17 26.09
CA ALA A 143 -10.42 -15.57 27.34
C ALA A 143 -9.39 -15.62 28.48
N VAL A 144 -9.69 -14.96 29.59
CA VAL A 144 -8.87 -14.93 30.82
C VAL A 144 -9.70 -15.43 31.99
N THR A 145 -9.08 -16.23 32.88
CA THR A 145 -9.73 -16.77 34.08
C THR A 145 -9.21 -16.04 35.31
N LEU A 146 -10.12 -15.44 36.09
CA LEU A 146 -9.80 -14.87 37.41
C LEU A 146 -9.81 -15.99 38.46
N ASN A 147 -9.09 -15.81 39.58
CA ASN A 147 -8.99 -16.87 40.59
C ASN A 147 -9.05 -16.32 42.03
N GLY A 148 -10.21 -16.48 42.66
CA GLY A 148 -10.46 -16.13 44.06
C GLY A 148 -10.18 -17.26 45.06
N SER A 149 -9.71 -18.43 44.62
CA SER A 149 -9.59 -19.64 45.46
C SER A 149 -8.62 -19.50 46.64
N GLY A 150 -7.79 -18.46 46.64
CA GLY A 150 -6.88 -18.13 47.75
C GLY A 150 -7.55 -17.43 48.93
N SER A 151 -8.85 -17.12 48.84
CA SER A 151 -9.59 -16.44 49.91
C SER A 151 -9.82 -17.38 51.09
N SER A 152 -9.79 -16.86 52.32
CA SER A 152 -9.86 -17.67 53.54
C SER A 152 -10.58 -16.98 54.69
N ASP A 153 -11.24 -17.75 55.53
CA ASP A 153 -11.82 -17.29 56.80
C ASP A 153 -11.04 -17.90 57.98
N PRO A 154 -10.46 -17.07 58.88
CA PRO A 154 -9.73 -17.54 60.06
C PRO A 154 -10.53 -18.37 61.07
N ASP A 155 -11.86 -18.22 61.15
CA ASP A 155 -12.69 -18.91 62.15
C ASP A 155 -13.95 -19.58 61.56
N GLY A 156 -13.94 -19.85 60.25
CA GLY A 156 -15.07 -20.43 59.53
C GLY A 156 -14.77 -20.77 58.07
N SER A 157 -15.75 -20.54 57.19
CA SER A 157 -15.67 -20.82 55.75
C SER A 157 -16.30 -19.73 54.91
N ILE A 158 -15.85 -19.57 53.66
CA ILE A 158 -16.40 -18.58 52.74
C ILE A 158 -17.76 -19.06 52.20
N ALA A 159 -18.80 -18.26 52.41
CA ALA A 159 -20.16 -18.50 51.93
C ALA A 159 -20.40 -17.98 50.51
N SER A 160 -19.80 -16.84 50.13
CA SER A 160 -19.99 -16.25 48.79
C SER A 160 -18.81 -15.40 48.31
N TYR A 161 -18.68 -15.31 46.98
CA TYR A 161 -17.70 -14.49 46.26
C TYR A 161 -18.45 -13.41 45.47
N GLN A 162 -17.97 -12.18 45.49
CA GLN A 162 -18.51 -11.09 44.71
C GLN A 162 -17.40 -10.42 43.90
N TRP A 163 -17.51 -10.47 42.58
CA TRP A 163 -16.58 -9.81 41.66
C TRP A 163 -17.21 -8.55 41.08
N THR A 164 -16.40 -7.52 40.87
CA THR A 164 -16.82 -6.32 40.12
C THR A 164 -15.72 -5.88 39.16
N GLY A 165 -16.11 -5.46 37.96
CA GLY A 165 -15.20 -5.01 36.90
C GLY A 165 -15.94 -4.78 35.57
N ASN A 166 -15.19 -4.50 34.52
CA ASN A 166 -15.75 -4.36 33.16
C ASN A 166 -14.87 -5.13 32.17
N PRO A 167 -15.38 -6.19 31.49
CA PRO A 167 -16.72 -6.76 31.59
C PRO A 167 -17.03 -7.32 32.99
N ASP A 168 -18.31 -7.36 33.36
CA ASP A 168 -18.75 -7.81 34.69
C ASP A 168 -18.54 -9.33 34.87
N PRO A 169 -17.70 -9.79 35.82
CA PRO A 169 -17.43 -11.22 36.01
C PRO A 169 -18.56 -11.93 36.77
N ALA A 170 -18.65 -13.25 36.63
CA ALA A 170 -19.58 -14.04 37.44
C ALA A 170 -19.11 -14.16 38.90
N ASP A 171 -20.06 -14.11 39.84
CA ASP A 171 -19.86 -14.26 41.29
C ASP A 171 -19.55 -15.71 41.71
N THR A 172 -18.39 -16.21 41.26
CA THR A 172 -17.91 -17.57 41.52
C THR A 172 -16.44 -17.56 41.93
N VAL A 173 -15.92 -18.70 42.37
CA VAL A 173 -14.50 -18.84 42.77
C VAL A 173 -13.55 -18.53 41.62
N SER A 174 -13.91 -18.85 40.37
CA SER A 174 -13.04 -18.68 39.21
C SER A 174 -13.81 -18.31 37.94
N PRO A 175 -14.25 -17.05 37.80
CA PRO A 175 -14.98 -16.60 36.61
C PRO A 175 -14.07 -16.43 35.39
N GLY A 176 -14.63 -16.67 34.20
CA GLY A 176 -13.99 -16.37 32.92
C GLY A 176 -14.49 -15.03 32.35
N VAL A 177 -13.57 -14.24 31.79
CA VAL A 177 -13.85 -12.97 31.10
C VAL A 177 -13.19 -12.98 29.73
N ILE A 178 -13.83 -12.35 28.74
CA ILE A 178 -13.26 -12.18 27.39
C ILE A 178 -12.77 -10.74 27.29
N LEU A 179 -11.47 -10.58 27.07
CA LEU A 179 -10.79 -9.28 27.11
C LEU A 179 -10.13 -8.99 25.76
N THR A 180 -10.16 -7.72 25.37
CA THR A 180 -9.40 -7.19 24.22
C THR A 180 -8.06 -6.62 24.71
N ALA A 181 -7.19 -6.14 23.82
CA ALA A 181 -5.97 -5.46 24.24
C ALA A 181 -6.31 -4.26 25.16
N GLY A 182 -5.62 -4.14 26.29
CA GLY A 182 -5.92 -3.13 27.32
C GLY A 182 -5.54 -3.59 28.74
N THR A 183 -5.74 -2.70 29.71
CA THR A 183 -5.52 -3.00 31.14
C THR A 183 -6.86 -2.94 31.87
N TYR A 184 -7.17 -3.99 32.62
CA TYR A 184 -8.41 -4.18 33.36
C TYR A 184 -8.10 -4.39 34.84
N VAL A 185 -8.96 -3.87 35.72
CA VAL A 185 -8.88 -4.09 37.16
C VAL A 185 -10.18 -4.74 37.62
N PHE A 186 -10.06 -5.90 38.27
CA PHE A 186 -11.18 -6.63 38.84
C PHE A 186 -11.05 -6.63 40.36
N THR A 187 -12.16 -6.44 41.06
CA THR A 187 -12.21 -6.36 42.52
C THR A 187 -13.01 -7.54 43.07
N LEU A 188 -12.45 -8.24 44.05
CA LEU A 188 -13.08 -9.35 44.78
C LEU A 188 -13.42 -8.94 46.21
N THR A 189 -14.63 -9.29 46.64
CA THR A 189 -15.05 -9.29 48.04
C THR A 189 -15.64 -10.65 48.41
N VAL A 190 -15.40 -11.15 49.62
CA VAL A 190 -15.95 -12.43 50.09
C VAL A 190 -16.73 -12.28 51.40
N THR A 191 -17.73 -13.13 51.61
CA THR A 191 -18.54 -13.18 52.84
C THR A 191 -18.43 -14.55 53.49
N ASP A 192 -18.30 -14.59 54.82
CA ASP A 192 -18.15 -15.83 55.61
C ASP A 192 -19.50 -16.48 55.98
N ASP A 193 -19.43 -17.67 56.61
CA ASP A 193 -20.59 -18.44 57.07
C ASP A 193 -21.32 -17.82 58.28
N LYS A 194 -20.79 -16.74 58.85
CA LYS A 194 -21.38 -15.97 59.95
C LYS A 194 -21.82 -14.57 59.54
N GLY A 195 -21.77 -14.25 58.24
CA GLY A 195 -22.28 -13.04 57.61
C GLY A 195 -21.36 -11.82 57.62
N ALA A 196 -20.07 -11.95 57.99
CA ALA A 196 -19.11 -10.85 57.87
C ALA A 196 -18.43 -10.83 56.49
N THR A 197 -18.10 -9.63 56.02
CA THR A 197 -17.55 -9.38 54.68
C THR A 197 -16.10 -8.91 54.78
N SER A 198 -15.27 -9.35 53.85
CA SER A 198 -13.86 -8.97 53.77
C SER A 198 -13.67 -7.50 53.34
N ALA A 199 -12.47 -6.96 53.58
CA ALA A 199 -11.99 -5.87 52.74
C ALA A 199 -11.86 -6.36 51.28
N ALA A 200 -12.01 -5.43 50.33
CA ALA A 200 -11.85 -5.74 48.92
C ALA A 200 -10.38 -5.99 48.55
N ASP A 201 -10.15 -6.93 47.64
CA ASP A 201 -8.84 -7.18 47.02
C ASP A 201 -8.95 -7.05 45.50
N THR A 202 -7.86 -6.69 44.81
CA THR A 202 -7.88 -6.38 43.37
C THR A 202 -6.86 -7.19 42.59
N VAL A 203 -7.21 -7.56 41.36
CA VAL A 203 -6.29 -8.14 40.37
C VAL A 203 -6.28 -7.29 39.11
N GLN A 204 -5.09 -6.94 38.63
CA GLN A 204 -4.90 -6.27 37.34
C GLN A 204 -4.63 -7.30 36.25
N VAL A 205 -5.35 -7.20 35.14
CA VAL A 205 -5.12 -8.01 33.93
C VAL A 205 -4.69 -7.11 32.79
N THR A 206 -3.48 -7.32 32.29
CA THR A 206 -2.94 -6.62 31.11
C THR A 206 -2.96 -7.55 29.90
N VAL A 207 -3.72 -7.18 28.88
CA VAL A 207 -3.77 -7.86 27.59
C VAL A 207 -2.98 -7.03 26.59
N ALA A 208 -1.82 -7.52 26.15
CA ALA A 208 -1.03 -6.90 25.10
C ALA A 208 -1.64 -7.19 23.72
N ALA A 209 -1.56 -6.18 22.83
CA ALA A 209 -1.85 -6.36 21.40
C ALA A 209 -0.94 -7.47 20.81
N PRO A 210 -1.33 -8.08 19.67
CA PRO A 210 -0.46 -9.04 19.00
C PRO A 210 0.92 -8.41 18.77
N PRO A 211 2.02 -9.15 18.98
CA PRO A 211 3.33 -8.65 18.59
C PRO A 211 3.25 -8.31 17.10
N ALA A 212 3.58 -7.06 16.76
CA ALA A 212 3.64 -6.63 15.38
C ALA A 212 4.43 -7.68 14.61
N SER A 213 3.79 -8.34 13.64
CA SER A 213 4.55 -9.13 12.69
C SER A 213 5.58 -8.18 12.11
N SER A 214 6.84 -8.59 12.06
CA SER A 214 7.89 -7.89 11.33
C SER A 214 7.59 -7.97 9.83
N ALA A 215 6.46 -7.42 9.40
CA ALA A 215 6.24 -7.00 8.04
C ALA A 215 7.26 -5.88 7.84
N GLY A 216 8.50 -6.25 7.52
CA GLY A 216 9.56 -5.31 7.22
C GLY A 216 9.10 -4.41 6.09
N SER A 217 9.41 -3.12 6.18
CA SER A 217 9.19 -2.17 5.10
C SER A 217 9.86 -2.67 3.80
N ILE A 218 9.26 -2.38 2.64
CA ILE A 218 9.78 -2.84 1.33
C ILE A 218 11.19 -2.30 1.07
N ASN A 219 11.51 -1.10 1.57
CA ASN A 219 12.85 -0.53 1.52
C ASN A 219 13.71 -0.88 2.73
N SER A 220 13.15 -1.56 3.73
CA SER A 220 13.93 -2.19 4.79
C SER A 220 14.30 -3.65 4.47
N THR A 221 13.80 -4.28 3.41
CA THR A 221 14.37 -5.57 2.98
C THR A 221 15.70 -5.47 2.26
N SER A 222 16.00 -4.37 1.57
CA SER A 222 17.36 -4.10 1.04
C SER A 222 18.30 -3.48 2.08
N ALA A 223 17.75 -2.88 3.16
CA ALA A 223 18.54 -2.16 4.16
C ALA A 223 18.63 -2.82 5.55
N ALA A 224 17.62 -3.58 6.00
CA ALA A 224 17.44 -4.06 7.38
C ALA A 224 17.25 -5.59 7.52
N SER A 225 16.91 -6.33 6.46
CA SER A 225 16.83 -7.80 6.51
C SER A 225 18.19 -8.44 6.17
N LEU A 226 18.84 -9.06 7.17
CA LEU A 226 19.79 -10.17 7.07
C LEU A 226 20.92 -10.04 6.00
N ALA A 227 22.09 -9.54 6.44
CA ALA A 227 23.37 -9.56 5.71
C ALA A 227 23.32 -9.00 4.27
N LYS A 228 23.49 -7.67 4.13
CA LYS A 228 23.77 -7.00 2.85
C LYS A 228 24.60 -7.89 1.94
N VAL A 229 24.09 -8.15 0.74
CA VAL A 229 24.82 -8.96 -0.23
C VAL A 229 26.04 -8.16 -0.64
N THR A 230 27.23 -8.63 -0.28
CA THR A 230 28.50 -7.98 -0.64
C THR A 230 29.08 -8.49 -1.94
N THR A 231 28.52 -9.57 -2.49
CA THR A 231 29.00 -10.19 -3.73
C THR A 231 28.18 -9.69 -4.91
N PRO A 232 28.80 -9.02 -5.91
CA PRO A 232 28.09 -8.57 -7.10
C PRO A 232 27.66 -9.77 -7.95
N VAL A 233 26.57 -9.61 -8.69
CA VAL A 233 26.09 -10.61 -9.64
C VAL A 233 26.75 -10.44 -11.02
N PRO A 234 26.95 -11.52 -11.78
CA PRO A 234 27.55 -11.43 -13.11
C PRO A 234 26.59 -10.78 -14.13
N GLU A 235 27.10 -9.91 -15.00
CA GLU A 235 26.33 -9.38 -16.13
C GLU A 235 26.37 -10.34 -17.34
N PRO A 236 25.25 -10.59 -18.03
CA PRO A 236 25.27 -11.31 -19.31
C PRO A 236 26.02 -10.52 -20.38
N SER A 237 26.76 -11.16 -21.28
CA SER A 237 27.54 -10.44 -22.31
C SER A 237 26.68 -9.58 -23.25
N LYS A 238 27.24 -8.44 -23.68
CA LYS A 238 26.68 -7.61 -24.76
C LYS A 238 26.89 -8.29 -26.12
N VAL A 239 25.89 -8.22 -26.99
CA VAL A 239 25.99 -8.66 -28.38
C VAL A 239 25.47 -7.55 -29.28
N THR A 240 26.36 -7.01 -30.11
CA THR A 240 25.99 -6.11 -31.20
C THR A 240 25.92 -6.91 -32.48
N SER A 241 24.82 -6.80 -33.23
CA SER A 241 24.64 -7.49 -34.50
C SER A 241 24.44 -6.51 -35.64
N GLY A 242 25.07 -6.81 -36.78
CA GLY A 242 24.82 -6.10 -38.03
C GLY A 242 23.44 -6.42 -38.63
N ASN A 243 22.78 -7.48 -38.17
CA ASN A 243 21.54 -8.00 -38.76
C ASN A 243 20.31 -7.82 -37.87
N TYR A 244 20.49 -7.54 -36.57
CA TYR A 244 19.39 -7.35 -35.62
C TYR A 244 19.63 -6.14 -34.73
N SER A 245 18.55 -5.48 -34.32
CA SER A 245 18.54 -4.46 -33.27
C SER A 245 17.40 -4.73 -32.29
N VAL A 246 17.54 -4.23 -31.06
CA VAL A 246 16.48 -4.26 -30.05
C VAL A 246 16.17 -2.82 -29.66
N LEU A 247 14.90 -2.42 -29.78
CA LEU A 247 14.40 -1.20 -29.16
C LEU A 247 13.73 -1.61 -27.85
N ALA A 248 14.13 -1.01 -26.73
CA ALA A 248 13.52 -1.27 -25.44
C ALA A 248 13.47 -0.01 -24.57
N VAL A 249 12.33 0.24 -23.94
CA VAL A 249 12.04 1.49 -23.23
C VAL A 249 11.04 1.23 -22.10
N ASN A 250 11.02 2.10 -21.09
CA ASN A 250 9.96 2.14 -20.08
C ASN A 250 8.75 2.93 -20.61
N ASP A 251 7.53 2.49 -20.31
CA ASP A 251 6.29 3.05 -20.89
C ASP A 251 5.88 4.44 -20.39
N LEU A 252 6.34 4.86 -19.21
CA LEU A 252 6.00 6.17 -18.61
C LEU A 252 7.20 7.08 -18.44
N GLY A 253 8.39 6.50 -18.45
CA GLY A 253 9.64 7.17 -18.22
C GLY A 253 10.02 7.27 -16.76
N MET A 254 9.11 7.14 -15.77
CA MET A 254 9.36 6.78 -14.36
C MET A 254 8.06 6.35 -13.65
N HIS A 255 8.14 5.32 -12.79
CA HIS A 255 7.03 4.89 -11.93
C HIS A 255 7.26 5.25 -10.46
N CYS A 256 6.18 5.55 -9.74
CA CYS A 256 6.23 5.88 -8.32
C CYS A 256 6.43 4.63 -7.46
N VAL A 257 7.18 4.78 -6.37
CA VAL A 257 7.36 3.75 -5.34
C VAL A 257 6.96 4.37 -4.01
N ASP A 258 6.42 3.56 -3.12
CA ASP A 258 6.25 3.97 -1.74
C ASP A 258 7.46 3.54 -0.89
N LEU A 259 7.93 4.44 -0.02
CA LEU A 259 9.08 4.21 0.84
C LEU A 259 8.73 3.19 1.93
N ASP A 260 7.53 3.30 2.47
CA ASP A 260 6.92 2.41 3.45
C ASP A 260 5.54 1.96 2.96
N THR A 261 5.17 0.70 3.18
CA THR A 261 3.86 0.20 2.73
C THR A 261 3.05 -0.42 3.86
N ARG A 262 3.49 -0.25 5.11
CA ARG A 262 2.88 -0.86 6.28
C ARG A 262 1.63 -0.09 6.72
N ILE A 263 1.55 1.21 6.40
CA ILE A 263 0.46 2.10 6.84
C ILE A 263 -0.39 2.58 5.67
N VAL A 264 0.16 3.42 4.78
CA VAL A 264 -0.50 3.88 3.55
C VAL A 264 0.24 3.30 2.34
N ASN A 265 -0.47 3.08 1.25
CA ASN A 265 0.15 2.86 -0.05
C ASN A 265 -0.65 3.54 -1.17
N ILE A 266 0.04 4.32 -1.99
CA ILE A 266 -0.51 5.05 -3.12
C ILE A 266 -0.45 4.17 -4.37
N LEU A 267 0.70 3.53 -4.63
CA LEU A 267 0.93 2.68 -5.79
C LEU A 267 1.83 1.49 -5.45
N PRO A 268 1.48 0.27 -5.91
CA PRO A 268 2.39 -0.85 -5.80
C PRO A 268 3.62 -0.57 -6.68
N PRO A 269 4.84 -0.98 -6.31
CA PRO A 269 5.99 -0.76 -7.20
C PRO A 269 5.85 -1.66 -8.43
N PHE A 270 5.75 -1.04 -9.59
CA PHE A 270 5.57 -1.72 -10.86
C PHE A 270 6.32 -0.97 -11.95
N GLN A 271 6.92 -1.72 -12.86
CA GLN A 271 7.53 -1.18 -14.06
C GLN A 271 7.01 -1.91 -15.28
N VAL A 272 6.84 -1.16 -16.37
CA VAL A 272 6.50 -1.74 -17.67
C VAL A 272 7.64 -1.47 -18.63
N MET A 273 8.18 -2.54 -19.20
CA MET A 273 9.15 -2.48 -20.28
C MET A 273 8.47 -2.86 -21.59
N LEU A 274 8.59 -1.98 -22.59
CA LEU A 274 8.16 -2.24 -23.96
C LEU A 274 9.37 -2.59 -24.82
N GLY A 275 9.21 -3.53 -25.74
CA GLY A 275 10.31 -4.01 -26.57
C GLY A 275 9.90 -4.37 -28.00
N GLN A 276 10.74 -4.02 -28.98
CA GLN A 276 10.63 -4.49 -30.35
C GLN A 276 11.98 -5.03 -30.83
N VAL A 277 11.97 -6.18 -31.48
CA VAL A 277 13.15 -6.73 -32.17
C VAL A 277 13.04 -6.41 -33.64
N ILE A 278 14.10 -5.85 -34.22
CA ILE A 278 14.15 -5.49 -35.63
C ILE A 278 15.16 -6.40 -36.31
N GLN A 279 14.70 -7.26 -37.20
CA GLN A 279 15.57 -7.89 -38.19
C GLN A 279 15.81 -6.90 -39.31
N LYS A 280 17.07 -6.49 -39.47
CA LYS A 280 17.46 -5.44 -40.41
C LYS A 280 17.34 -5.92 -41.85
N GLY A 281 16.99 -4.97 -42.72
CA GLY A 281 16.92 -5.17 -44.17
C GLY A 281 16.52 -3.89 -44.87
N ALA A 282 16.42 -3.94 -46.21
CA ALA A 282 15.80 -2.85 -46.97
C ALA A 282 14.35 -2.61 -46.52
N LYS A 283 13.65 -3.71 -46.21
CA LYS A 283 12.34 -3.75 -45.53
C LYS A 283 12.51 -4.55 -44.24
N PRO A 284 12.72 -3.89 -43.10
CA PRO A 284 12.94 -4.58 -41.83
C PRO A 284 11.72 -5.39 -41.40
N VAL A 285 11.95 -6.45 -40.64
CA VAL A 285 10.89 -7.25 -40.01
C VAL A 285 10.88 -6.95 -38.51
N ILE A 286 9.76 -6.45 -38.01
CA ILE A 286 9.53 -6.21 -36.58
C ILE A 286 9.01 -7.49 -35.92
N ASN A 287 9.62 -7.85 -34.80
CA ASN A 287 9.37 -9.06 -34.01
C ASN A 287 9.36 -10.33 -34.89
N PRO A 288 10.48 -10.65 -35.57
CA PRO A 288 10.59 -11.84 -36.41
C PRO A 288 10.19 -13.11 -35.65
N GLN A 289 9.59 -14.07 -36.34
CA GLN A 289 9.15 -15.33 -35.73
C GLN A 289 10.33 -16.10 -35.12
N GLY A 290 10.07 -16.78 -33.99
CA GLY A 290 11.09 -17.57 -33.29
C GLY A 290 12.15 -16.75 -32.56
N VAL A 291 11.95 -15.43 -32.41
CA VAL A 291 12.80 -14.54 -31.61
C VAL A 291 12.01 -14.02 -30.41
N GLU A 292 12.61 -14.14 -29.23
CA GLU A 292 12.03 -13.78 -27.94
C GLU A 292 12.90 -12.74 -27.23
N LEU A 293 12.30 -11.94 -26.34
CA LEU A 293 13.03 -10.99 -25.51
C LEU A 293 13.25 -11.52 -24.09
N TYR A 294 14.41 -11.18 -23.54
CA TYR A 294 14.79 -11.45 -22.15
C TYR A 294 15.40 -10.20 -21.53
N TYR A 295 15.31 -10.04 -20.22
CA TYR A 295 15.95 -8.95 -19.49
C TYR A 295 16.75 -9.45 -18.28
N SER A 296 17.81 -8.72 -17.94
CA SER A 296 18.74 -9.00 -16.84
C SER A 296 19.26 -7.70 -16.26
N ALA A 297 19.68 -7.69 -14.99
CA ALA A 297 20.21 -6.48 -14.38
C ALA A 297 21.63 -6.19 -14.86
N VAL A 298 21.97 -4.92 -15.05
CA VAL A 298 23.34 -4.49 -15.40
C VAL A 298 23.65 -3.14 -14.75
N SER A 299 24.91 -2.77 -14.76
CA SER A 299 25.40 -1.51 -14.21
C SER A 299 26.03 -0.62 -15.28
N ASN A 300 26.18 0.66 -14.96
CA ASN A 300 26.96 1.60 -15.77
C ASN A 300 27.89 2.41 -14.86
N PRO A 301 29.20 2.10 -14.80
CA PRO A 301 30.14 2.82 -13.95
C PRO A 301 30.39 4.26 -14.39
N LYS A 302 29.82 4.70 -15.53
CA LYS A 302 29.90 6.07 -16.03
C LYS A 302 28.66 6.90 -15.74
N ASP A 303 27.66 6.33 -15.06
CA ASP A 303 26.44 7.05 -14.74
C ASP A 303 26.77 8.28 -13.86
N PRO A 304 26.42 9.50 -14.29
CA PRO A 304 26.58 10.71 -13.49
C PRO A 304 25.99 10.63 -12.09
N ILE A 305 24.95 9.80 -11.87
CA ILE A 305 24.37 9.63 -10.53
C ILE A 305 25.38 9.13 -9.50
N LEU A 306 26.44 8.43 -9.94
CA LEU A 306 27.53 7.93 -9.10
C LEU A 306 28.37 9.05 -8.46
N SER A 307 28.20 10.29 -8.92
CA SER A 307 28.85 11.47 -8.34
C SER A 307 27.99 12.21 -7.31
N ARG A 308 26.73 11.81 -7.11
CA ARG A 308 25.73 12.48 -6.27
C ARG A 308 25.61 11.85 -4.89
N ASN A 309 26.71 11.91 -4.12
CA ASN A 309 26.77 11.39 -2.74
C ASN A 309 25.92 12.20 -1.75
N ASP A 310 25.40 13.37 -2.17
CA ASP A 310 24.51 14.23 -1.40
C ASP A 310 23.06 13.71 -1.35
N LEU A 311 22.65 12.95 -2.35
CA LEU A 311 21.28 12.43 -2.48
C LEU A 311 21.22 10.90 -2.53
N PHE A 312 22.24 10.25 -3.09
CA PHE A 312 22.24 8.80 -3.29
C PHE A 312 23.44 8.16 -2.60
N ASN A 313 23.16 7.37 -1.56
CA ASN A 313 24.18 6.77 -0.71
C ASN A 313 24.64 5.41 -1.25
N GLY A 314 25.94 5.13 -1.10
CA GLY A 314 26.51 3.80 -1.29
C GLY A 314 26.81 3.39 -2.73
N ILE A 315 26.55 4.22 -3.75
CA ILE A 315 26.84 3.83 -5.14
C ILE A 315 28.35 3.94 -5.46
N ALA A 316 28.94 2.85 -5.94
CA ALA A 316 30.34 2.80 -6.34
C ALA A 316 30.48 2.80 -7.87
N ALA A 317 31.47 3.52 -8.39
CA ALA A 317 31.82 3.55 -9.82
C ALA A 317 32.80 2.43 -10.21
N ASP A 318 32.59 1.23 -9.69
CA ASP A 318 33.46 0.06 -9.86
C ASP A 318 32.92 -0.98 -10.85
N GLY A 319 31.75 -0.73 -11.44
CA GLY A 319 31.10 -1.63 -12.40
C GLY A 319 30.44 -2.84 -11.75
N THR A 320 30.27 -2.83 -10.42
CA THR A 320 29.56 -3.89 -9.71
C THR A 320 28.06 -3.80 -9.96
N THR A 321 27.50 -4.92 -10.41
CA THR A 321 26.04 -5.08 -10.54
C THR A 321 25.51 -5.75 -9.29
N PHE A 322 24.59 -5.06 -8.63
CA PHE A 322 23.71 -5.61 -7.63
C PHE A 322 22.29 -5.42 -8.16
N LYS A 323 21.42 -6.38 -7.89
CA LYS A 323 20.04 -6.34 -8.36
C LYS A 323 19.17 -5.81 -7.25
N THR A 324 17.95 -5.48 -7.58
CA THR A 324 16.94 -5.18 -6.57
C THR A 324 16.13 -6.44 -6.34
N ASN A 325 16.44 -7.25 -5.32
CA ASN A 325 15.52 -8.31 -4.92
C ASN A 325 14.50 -7.71 -3.97
N PHE A 326 13.24 -7.90 -4.32
CA PHE A 326 12.18 -6.97 -3.95
C PHE A 326 11.29 -7.51 -2.82
N TRP A 327 11.44 -8.78 -2.39
CA TRP A 327 10.29 -9.48 -1.81
C TRP A 327 10.45 -10.33 -0.54
N ASP A 328 11.45 -10.13 0.30
CA ASP A 328 11.55 -10.97 1.51
C ASP A 328 10.47 -10.69 2.58
N SER A 329 9.75 -9.54 2.56
CA SER A 329 8.81 -9.15 3.63
C SER A 329 7.37 -8.75 3.21
N VAL A 330 7.12 -8.47 1.94
CA VAL A 330 5.87 -7.80 1.50
C VAL A 330 4.73 -8.78 1.21
N VAL A 331 5.08 -10.06 1.10
CA VAL A 331 4.16 -11.20 0.95
C VAL A 331 3.13 -11.23 2.11
N ASN A 332 3.33 -10.48 3.21
CA ASN A 332 2.45 -10.45 4.38
C ASN A 332 1.53 -9.21 4.51
N GLY A 333 0.98 -8.65 3.42
CA GLY A 333 -0.28 -7.87 3.52
C GLY A 333 -0.38 -6.55 2.74
N ALA A 334 0.71 -6.00 2.19
CA ALA A 334 0.62 -4.76 1.41
C ALA A 334 -0.18 -4.93 0.11
N TYR A 335 -0.11 -6.11 -0.50
CA TYR A 335 -0.80 -6.38 -1.77
C TYR A 335 -2.23 -6.87 -1.67
N ASP A 336 -2.62 -7.46 -0.55
CA ASP A 336 -4.02 -7.88 -0.36
C ASP A 336 -4.96 -6.66 -0.49
N ALA A 337 -4.48 -5.47 -0.10
CA ALA A 337 -5.20 -4.21 -0.27
C ALA A 337 -5.23 -3.67 -1.71
N PHE A 338 -4.43 -4.22 -2.65
CA PHE A 338 -4.42 -3.86 -4.08
C PHE A 338 -5.29 -4.74 -4.98
N TYR A 339 -5.64 -5.95 -4.53
CA TYR A 339 -6.44 -6.89 -5.33
C TYR A 339 -7.85 -7.10 -4.77
N PRO A 340 -8.86 -7.36 -5.61
CA PRO A 340 -10.12 -7.89 -5.12
C PRO A 340 -9.86 -9.24 -4.42
N PRO A 341 -10.79 -9.74 -3.58
CA PRO A 341 -10.74 -11.13 -3.15
C PRO A 341 -10.52 -12.01 -4.37
N LEU A 342 -9.47 -12.82 -4.34
CA LEU A 342 -8.96 -13.52 -5.52
C LEU A 342 -9.93 -14.57 -6.06
N ASP A 343 -10.95 -14.91 -5.28
CA ASP A 343 -12.04 -15.81 -5.61
C ASP A 343 -13.19 -15.18 -6.39
N GLN A 344 -13.13 -13.87 -6.65
CA GLN A 344 -14.11 -13.16 -7.46
C GLN A 344 -13.70 -13.12 -8.94
N PRO A 345 -14.67 -12.98 -9.85
CA PRO A 345 -14.38 -12.69 -11.25
C PRO A 345 -13.55 -11.40 -11.37
N PRO A 346 -12.55 -11.34 -12.28
CA PRO A 346 -12.26 -12.33 -13.30
C PRO A 346 -11.25 -13.43 -12.88
N LEU A 347 -10.65 -13.34 -11.68
CA LEU A 347 -9.54 -14.21 -11.25
C LEU A 347 -10.00 -15.61 -10.79
N ASN A 348 -11.18 -15.73 -10.15
CA ASN A 348 -11.84 -17.00 -9.79
C ASN A 348 -10.93 -18.06 -9.13
N LEU A 349 -9.99 -17.64 -8.28
CA LEU A 349 -9.11 -18.54 -7.53
C LEU A 349 -9.88 -19.18 -6.36
N PRO A 350 -9.39 -20.29 -5.77
CA PRO A 350 -10.07 -20.89 -4.62
C PRO A 350 -10.28 -19.86 -3.49
N ALA A 351 -11.48 -19.86 -2.88
CA ALA A 351 -11.80 -18.99 -1.75
C ALA A 351 -10.77 -19.14 -0.62
N GLY A 352 -10.26 -18.01 -0.11
CA GLY A 352 -9.22 -17.97 0.91
C GLY A 352 -7.78 -18.04 0.38
N THR A 353 -7.56 -18.07 -0.94
CA THR A 353 -6.22 -17.89 -1.52
C THR A 353 -5.68 -16.52 -1.13
N ARG A 354 -4.53 -16.46 -0.45
CA ARG A 354 -3.85 -15.19 -0.18
C ARG A 354 -3.01 -14.81 -1.40
N LEU A 355 -2.92 -13.53 -1.72
CA LEU A 355 -2.05 -13.09 -2.81
C LEU A 355 -0.58 -13.40 -2.50
N ALA A 356 -0.25 -13.39 -1.20
CA ALA A 356 0.96 -13.94 -0.61
C ALA A 356 1.38 -15.31 -1.19
N ASP A 357 0.41 -16.21 -1.38
CA ASP A 357 0.66 -17.58 -1.80
C ASP A 357 0.92 -17.69 -3.32
N LEU A 358 0.63 -16.62 -4.08
CA LEU A 358 0.75 -16.54 -5.53
C LEU A 358 1.91 -15.64 -6.00
N VAL A 359 2.52 -14.91 -5.08
CA VAL A 359 3.63 -13.99 -5.36
C VAL A 359 4.85 -14.45 -4.54
N PRO A 360 5.61 -15.44 -5.03
CA PRO A 360 6.88 -15.81 -4.41
C PRO A 360 7.85 -14.61 -4.39
N VAL A 361 8.86 -14.71 -3.53
CA VAL A 361 10.00 -13.77 -3.51
C VAL A 361 10.54 -13.58 -4.93
N ASP A 362 10.89 -12.35 -5.31
CA ASP A 362 11.37 -11.95 -6.63
C ASP A 362 10.37 -12.09 -7.79
N LYS A 363 9.06 -12.17 -7.53
CA LYS A 363 8.02 -12.16 -8.56
C LYS A 363 7.09 -10.96 -8.47
N GLY A 364 6.87 -10.25 -9.57
CA GLY A 364 6.00 -9.07 -9.63
C GLY A 364 4.53 -9.38 -9.44
N LEU A 365 3.70 -8.34 -9.48
CA LEU A 365 2.26 -8.49 -9.38
C LEU A 365 1.65 -9.23 -10.59
N PRO A 366 0.65 -10.10 -10.40
CA PRO A 366 -0.13 -10.64 -11.51
C PRO A 366 -0.86 -9.51 -12.25
N VAL A 367 -0.54 -9.32 -13.54
CA VAL A 367 -1.17 -8.31 -14.40
C VAL A 367 -2.06 -8.98 -15.45
N PRO A 368 -3.28 -8.47 -15.70
CA PRO A 368 -4.15 -9.01 -16.72
C PRO A 368 -3.57 -8.73 -18.11
N ASN A 369 -3.58 -9.76 -18.95
CA ASN A 369 -3.24 -9.62 -20.36
C ASN A 369 -4.44 -8.98 -21.08
N ALA A 370 -4.30 -7.70 -21.42
CA ALA A 370 -5.43 -6.89 -21.90
C ALA A 370 -5.98 -7.38 -23.25
N GLU A 371 -5.12 -7.83 -24.17
CA GLU A 371 -5.53 -8.35 -25.49
C GLU A 371 -6.35 -9.64 -25.34
N LYS A 372 -5.91 -10.62 -24.55
CA LYS A 372 -6.72 -11.83 -24.30
C LYS A 372 -8.02 -11.54 -23.55
N LEU A 373 -8.00 -10.56 -22.66
CA LEU A 373 -9.16 -10.16 -21.86
C LEU A 373 -10.24 -9.44 -22.68
N TYR A 374 -9.87 -8.75 -23.77
CA TYR A 374 -10.81 -7.90 -24.51
C TYR A 374 -10.99 -8.22 -25.99
N ILE A 375 -10.03 -8.92 -26.59
CA ILE A 375 -9.98 -9.17 -28.04
C ILE A 375 -10.01 -10.69 -28.31
N GLY A 376 -9.52 -11.50 -27.37
CA GLY A 376 -9.55 -12.95 -27.48
C GLY A 376 -8.71 -13.49 -28.63
N SER A 377 -9.04 -14.69 -29.10
CA SER A 377 -8.30 -15.41 -30.14
C SER A 377 -8.81 -15.16 -31.55
N ASP A 378 -10.07 -14.74 -31.68
CA ASP A 378 -10.69 -14.42 -32.97
C ASP A 378 -10.37 -12.99 -33.46
N GLY A 379 -9.71 -12.18 -32.62
CA GLY A 379 -9.27 -10.83 -32.98
C GLY A 379 -10.38 -9.79 -32.91
N ARG A 380 -11.51 -10.07 -32.24
CA ARG A 380 -12.66 -9.17 -32.15
C ARG A 380 -12.97 -8.81 -30.71
N VAL A 381 -13.42 -7.58 -30.51
CA VAL A 381 -13.80 -7.11 -29.17
C VAL A 381 -15.20 -7.61 -28.81
N ASN A 382 -15.33 -8.19 -27.61
CA ASN A 382 -16.56 -8.73 -27.05
C ASN A 382 -17.24 -9.80 -27.95
N SER A 383 -16.45 -10.68 -28.56
CA SER A 383 -16.91 -11.79 -29.41
C SER A 383 -17.37 -13.03 -28.61
N GLY A 384 -17.06 -13.09 -27.31
CA GLY A 384 -17.39 -14.17 -26.40
C GLY A 384 -16.27 -15.21 -26.23
N ASP A 385 -15.13 -15.06 -26.91
CA ASP A 385 -13.93 -15.89 -26.71
C ASP A 385 -12.87 -15.24 -25.81
N GLU A 386 -13.16 -14.04 -25.29
CA GLU A 386 -12.33 -13.34 -24.34
C GLU A 386 -12.19 -14.12 -23.04
N ARG A 387 -10.99 -14.09 -22.47
CA ARG A 387 -10.71 -14.71 -21.19
C ARG A 387 -9.68 -13.92 -20.44
N LEU A 388 -9.82 -13.88 -19.12
CA LEU A 388 -8.74 -13.43 -18.28
C LEU A 388 -7.55 -14.37 -18.42
N ALA A 389 -6.46 -13.82 -18.94
CA ALA A 389 -5.14 -14.40 -18.80
C ALA A 389 -4.29 -13.44 -17.97
N VAL A 390 -3.37 -13.97 -17.19
CA VAL A 390 -2.51 -13.20 -16.31
C VAL A 390 -1.06 -13.43 -16.72
N ALA A 391 -0.29 -12.35 -16.83
CA ALA A 391 1.16 -12.38 -16.98
C ALA A 391 1.82 -11.97 -15.66
N GLN A 392 3.02 -12.47 -15.38
CA GLN A 392 3.72 -12.13 -14.15
C GLN A 392 5.23 -12.24 -14.33
N HIS A 393 5.91 -11.10 -14.26
CA HIS A 393 7.35 -11.02 -14.51
C HIS A 393 8.16 -11.06 -13.22
N ALA A 394 9.37 -11.62 -13.29
CA ALA A 394 10.23 -11.81 -12.12
C ALA A 394 11.47 -10.93 -12.15
N MET A 395 12.18 -10.81 -11.04
CA MET A 395 13.54 -10.26 -11.05
C MET A 395 14.53 -11.23 -11.70
N PRO A 396 15.57 -10.70 -12.39
CA PRO A 396 16.68 -11.51 -12.85
C PRO A 396 17.27 -12.35 -11.71
N GLY A 397 17.50 -13.63 -11.95
CA GLY A 397 18.00 -14.54 -10.91
C GLY A 397 16.98 -15.02 -9.89
N PHE A 398 15.67 -14.93 -10.16
CA PHE A 398 14.57 -15.42 -9.31
C PHE A 398 14.82 -16.76 -8.59
N SER A 399 15.49 -17.73 -9.22
CA SER A 399 15.78 -19.04 -8.59
C SER A 399 16.90 -19.00 -7.53
N SER A 400 17.67 -17.91 -7.49
CA SER A 400 18.73 -17.65 -6.51
C SER A 400 18.90 -16.12 -6.36
N PRO A 401 17.90 -15.42 -5.76
CA PRO A 401 17.78 -13.97 -5.68
C PRO A 401 19.10 -13.26 -5.43
N TYR A 402 19.79 -13.58 -4.34
CA TYR A 402 20.95 -12.83 -3.89
C TYR A 402 22.28 -13.16 -4.58
N ALA A 403 22.31 -14.11 -5.51
CA ALA A 403 23.57 -14.59 -6.11
C ALA A 403 23.54 -14.77 -7.63
N ALA A 404 22.37 -14.83 -8.26
CA ALA A 404 22.24 -15.10 -9.69
C ALA A 404 21.67 -13.90 -10.44
N ASN A 405 22.00 -13.75 -11.72
CA ASN A 405 21.43 -12.74 -12.63
C ASN A 405 20.83 -13.41 -13.88
N ALA A 406 20.19 -14.55 -13.69
CA ALA A 406 19.62 -15.33 -14.79
C ALA A 406 18.55 -14.48 -15.52
N PRO A 407 18.67 -14.27 -16.85
CA PRO A 407 17.71 -13.44 -17.59
C PRO A 407 16.29 -13.97 -17.51
N GLN A 408 15.32 -13.08 -17.32
CA GLN A 408 13.89 -13.39 -17.32
C GLN A 408 13.29 -13.13 -18.70
N ARG A 409 12.36 -14.00 -19.13
CA ARG A 409 11.69 -13.86 -20.42
C ARG A 409 10.63 -12.76 -20.33
N VAL A 410 10.48 -11.98 -21.41
CA VAL A 410 9.34 -11.10 -21.60
C VAL A 410 8.16 -11.95 -22.07
N GLU A 411 7.20 -12.18 -21.18
CA GLU A 411 6.10 -13.13 -21.41
C GLU A 411 5.04 -12.67 -22.42
N GLU A 412 4.77 -11.37 -22.51
CA GLU A 412 3.67 -10.85 -23.33
C GLU A 412 4.13 -10.38 -24.70
N ARG A 413 3.26 -10.58 -25.69
CA ARG A 413 3.44 -10.15 -27.07
C ARG A 413 2.11 -9.66 -27.60
N TYR A 414 1.95 -8.34 -27.66
CA TYR A 414 0.72 -7.68 -28.09
C TYR A 414 0.75 -7.42 -29.58
N THR A 415 -0.31 -7.81 -30.30
CA THR A 415 -0.54 -7.37 -31.68
C THR A 415 -1.30 -6.05 -31.69
N ASP A 416 -2.36 -5.99 -30.90
CA ASP A 416 -3.23 -4.83 -30.68
C ASP A 416 -3.35 -4.58 -29.17
N LYS A 417 -3.41 -3.30 -28.75
CA LYS A 417 -3.54 -2.93 -27.33
C LYS A 417 -4.89 -2.27 -27.05
N PRO A 418 -5.83 -2.96 -26.38
CA PRO A 418 -7.08 -2.34 -25.95
C PRO A 418 -6.82 -1.33 -24.82
N MET A 419 -7.49 -0.18 -24.91
CA MET A 419 -7.38 0.94 -23.98
C MET A 419 -8.78 1.38 -23.58
N PHE A 420 -9.21 1.04 -22.36
CA PHE A 420 -10.48 1.45 -21.77
C PHE A 420 -11.69 1.14 -22.68
N VAL A 421 -11.68 0.01 -23.40
CA VAL A 421 -12.68 -0.29 -24.47
C VAL A 421 -14.13 -0.33 -23.98
N ASN A 422 -14.35 -0.48 -22.67
CA ASN A 422 -15.66 -0.42 -22.03
C ASN A 422 -16.12 1.02 -21.69
N PHE A 423 -15.35 2.04 -22.07
CA PHE A 423 -15.65 3.44 -21.79
C PHE A 423 -15.92 4.26 -23.06
N PRO A 424 -16.66 5.38 -22.90
CA PRO A 424 -16.88 6.37 -23.96
C PRO A 424 -15.65 6.97 -24.64
N PHE A 425 -14.49 6.94 -23.99
CA PHE A 425 -13.24 7.47 -24.53
C PHE A 425 -12.28 6.35 -24.97
N GLY A 426 -12.68 5.09 -24.79
CA GLY A 426 -11.87 3.92 -25.07
C GLY A 426 -11.60 3.70 -26.56
N TYR A 427 -10.62 2.85 -26.83
CA TYR A 427 -10.26 2.43 -28.18
C TYR A 427 -9.33 1.22 -28.18
N VAL A 428 -9.18 0.58 -29.33
CA VAL A 428 -8.09 -0.38 -29.59
C VAL A 428 -6.97 0.33 -30.34
N ALA A 429 -5.79 0.39 -29.72
CA ALA A 429 -4.56 0.79 -30.40
C ALA A 429 -4.11 -0.37 -31.30
N ASN A 430 -4.48 -0.29 -32.57
CA ASN A 430 -4.23 -1.35 -33.53
C ASN A 430 -2.78 -1.35 -34.06
N GLY A 431 -2.23 -2.55 -34.28
CA GLY A 431 -0.94 -2.80 -34.92
C GLY A 431 0.28 -2.41 -34.09
N VAL A 432 0.17 -2.44 -32.75
CA VAL A 432 1.27 -2.09 -31.84
C VAL A 432 2.47 -3.02 -32.01
N ASN A 433 2.22 -4.33 -32.19
CA ASN A 433 3.20 -5.38 -32.42
C ASN A 433 4.49 -5.19 -31.58
N TRP A 434 4.41 -5.40 -30.27
CA TRP A 434 5.56 -5.34 -29.36
C TRP A 434 5.50 -6.38 -28.25
N PHE A 435 6.65 -6.62 -27.65
CA PHE A 435 6.79 -7.35 -26.40
C PHE A 435 6.53 -6.41 -25.22
N GLU A 436 5.91 -6.94 -24.17
CA GLU A 436 5.63 -6.19 -22.95
C GLU A 436 5.98 -7.02 -21.71
N ALA A 437 6.75 -6.43 -20.81
CA ALA A 437 6.97 -6.94 -19.47
C ALA A 437 6.41 -5.93 -18.48
N ALA A 438 5.13 -6.09 -18.14
CA ALA A 438 4.44 -5.30 -17.16
C ALA A 438 4.58 -5.88 -15.74
N GLY A 439 4.57 -5.02 -14.73
CA GLY A 439 4.65 -5.46 -13.33
C GLY A 439 6.04 -5.91 -12.90
N ILE A 440 7.13 -5.48 -13.58
CA ILE A 440 8.48 -5.84 -13.15
C ILE A 440 8.73 -5.24 -11.75
N PRO A 441 9.07 -6.06 -10.75
CA PRO A 441 9.24 -5.68 -9.34
C PRO A 441 10.55 -4.91 -9.07
N LEU A 442 10.63 -3.62 -9.40
CA LEU A 442 11.82 -2.79 -9.18
C LEU A 442 11.63 -1.78 -8.04
N ALA A 443 12.71 -1.55 -7.30
CA ALA A 443 12.81 -0.50 -6.27
C ALA A 443 14.05 0.38 -6.56
N PRO A 444 14.13 1.59 -5.98
CA PRO A 444 15.27 2.46 -6.16
C PRO A 444 16.49 2.02 -5.33
N PHE A 445 16.44 0.88 -4.63
CA PHE A 445 17.56 0.34 -3.86
C PHE A 445 17.93 -1.06 -4.37
N ASP A 446 19.22 -1.39 -4.42
CA ASP A 446 19.71 -2.74 -4.74
C ASP A 446 20.05 -3.56 -3.49
N ASP A 447 20.44 -4.83 -3.66
CA ASP A 447 20.74 -5.81 -2.60
C ASP A 447 21.94 -5.44 -1.72
N PHE A 448 22.78 -4.51 -2.18
CA PHE A 448 23.86 -3.94 -1.37
C PHE A 448 23.38 -2.75 -0.52
N GLY A 449 22.17 -2.27 -0.80
CA GLY A 449 21.56 -1.10 -0.19
C GLY A 449 21.95 0.21 -0.87
N ARG A 450 22.40 0.19 -2.14
CA ARG A 450 22.74 1.39 -2.91
C ARG A 450 21.47 1.95 -3.51
N GLN A 451 21.26 3.26 -3.37
CA GLN A 451 20.12 3.90 -3.98
C GLN A 451 20.43 4.30 -5.43
N ASN A 452 19.71 3.76 -6.40
CA ASN A 452 19.75 4.19 -7.80
C ASN A 452 18.33 4.25 -8.38
N PRO A 453 17.75 5.46 -8.59
CA PRO A 453 16.46 5.61 -9.26
C PRO A 453 16.48 5.27 -10.76
N PHE A 454 17.64 5.04 -11.36
CA PHE A 454 17.81 4.73 -12.78
C PHE A 454 18.46 3.37 -12.99
N PRO A 455 17.89 2.28 -12.43
CA PRO A 455 18.47 0.96 -12.62
C PRO A 455 18.43 0.58 -14.11
N LEU A 456 19.50 -0.06 -14.55
CA LEU A 456 19.63 -0.53 -15.93
C LEU A 456 19.27 -2.00 -16.04
N VAL A 457 18.61 -2.32 -17.14
CA VAL A 457 18.42 -3.70 -17.59
C VAL A 457 19.04 -3.89 -18.96
N ARG A 458 19.69 -5.04 -19.16
CA ARG A 458 20.12 -5.53 -20.47
C ARG A 458 19.01 -6.36 -21.06
N VAL A 459 18.44 -5.87 -22.15
CA VAL A 459 17.42 -6.56 -22.95
C VAL A 459 18.13 -7.33 -24.06
N GLN A 460 17.85 -8.62 -24.17
CA GLN A 460 18.47 -9.54 -25.12
C GLN A 460 17.39 -10.13 -26.04
N ALA A 461 17.57 -10.01 -27.35
CA ALA A 461 16.82 -10.79 -28.33
C ALA A 461 17.49 -12.17 -28.50
N LYS A 462 16.72 -13.24 -28.37
CA LYS A 462 17.23 -14.62 -28.49
C LYS A 462 16.43 -15.44 -29.48
N SER A 463 17.12 -16.27 -30.26
CA SER A 463 16.53 -17.39 -31.00
C SER A 463 17.06 -18.69 -30.41
N GLY A 464 16.19 -19.44 -29.73
CA GLY A 464 16.63 -20.51 -28.83
C GLY A 464 17.60 -19.97 -27.77
N THR A 465 18.80 -20.53 -27.70
CA THR A 465 19.86 -20.11 -26.78
C THR A 465 20.78 -19.02 -27.34
N THR A 466 20.67 -18.70 -28.63
CA THR A 466 21.56 -17.75 -29.31
C THR A 466 21.08 -16.33 -29.08
N VAL A 467 21.95 -15.48 -28.50
CA VAL A 467 21.69 -14.04 -28.38
C VAL A 467 21.97 -13.36 -29.73
N LEU A 468 20.96 -12.72 -30.30
CA LEU A 468 21.03 -12.06 -31.61
C LEU A 468 21.46 -10.60 -31.50
N ALA A 469 20.95 -9.88 -30.49
CA ALA A 469 21.27 -8.48 -30.24
C ALA A 469 20.92 -8.12 -28.80
N THR A 470 21.57 -7.08 -28.27
CA THR A 470 21.30 -6.56 -26.93
C THR A 470 21.19 -5.03 -26.94
N VAL A 471 20.38 -4.47 -26.04
CA VAL A 471 20.38 -3.06 -25.69
C VAL A 471 20.27 -2.92 -24.16
N ASP A 472 21.02 -2.02 -23.57
CA ASP A 472 20.81 -1.63 -22.17
C ASP A 472 19.87 -0.43 -22.13
N THR A 473 18.83 -0.51 -21.31
CA THR A 473 17.84 0.55 -21.14
C THR A 473 17.53 0.73 -19.66
N VAL A 474 17.04 1.92 -19.32
CA VAL A 474 16.68 2.26 -17.94
C VAL A 474 15.25 1.80 -17.66
N LEU A 475 15.01 1.24 -16.47
CA LEU A 475 13.66 1.02 -15.91
C LEU A 475 13.52 1.88 -14.63
N PRO A 476 13.29 3.18 -14.81
CA PRO A 476 13.54 4.18 -13.78
C PRO A 476 12.45 4.23 -12.72
N VAL A 477 12.82 4.02 -11.47
CA VAL A 477 11.92 4.00 -10.30
C VAL A 477 12.14 5.29 -9.51
N SER A 478 11.06 5.95 -9.10
CA SER A 478 11.18 7.19 -8.35
C SER A 478 11.38 6.96 -6.86
N SER A 479 11.55 8.06 -6.10
CA SER A 479 11.35 8.08 -4.65
C SER A 479 9.86 8.13 -4.28
N GLU A 480 9.55 8.06 -2.98
CA GLU A 480 8.23 8.29 -2.38
C GLU A 480 7.72 9.73 -2.57
N ALA A 481 6.40 9.88 -2.49
CA ALA A 481 5.74 11.18 -2.41
C ALA A 481 6.16 11.92 -1.15
N SER A 482 6.56 13.19 -1.25
CA SER A 482 7.10 13.90 -0.08
C SER A 482 6.03 14.42 0.91
N CYS A 483 5.04 13.58 1.22
CA CYS A 483 3.96 13.81 2.17
C CYS A 483 4.49 14.24 3.55
N THR A 484 5.64 13.69 3.94
CA THR A 484 6.36 14.04 5.17
C THR A 484 6.69 15.53 5.30
N ASN A 485 6.77 16.29 4.20
CA ASN A 485 7.04 17.73 4.25
C ASN A 485 5.93 18.56 4.92
N CYS A 486 4.72 18.01 5.06
CA CYS A 486 3.55 18.69 5.64
C CYS A 486 2.83 17.85 6.71
N HIS A 487 2.88 16.52 6.62
CA HIS A 487 2.11 15.60 7.48
C HIS A 487 2.93 15.00 8.64
N SER A 488 4.22 15.35 8.76
CA SER A 488 5.07 14.91 9.88
C SER A 488 4.98 15.84 11.08
N ASP A 489 5.24 15.31 12.26
CA ASP A 489 5.47 16.13 13.45
C ASP A 489 6.74 17.00 13.30
N PRO A 490 6.76 18.25 13.78
CA PRO A 490 7.95 19.08 13.79
C PRO A 490 9.16 18.47 14.51
N ALA A 491 8.97 17.53 15.45
CA ALA A 491 10.06 16.80 16.09
C ALA A 491 10.86 15.93 15.10
N ASP A 492 10.20 15.43 14.05
CA ASP A 492 10.81 14.62 13.00
C ASP A 492 11.27 15.46 11.81
N VAL A 493 10.46 16.46 11.45
CA VAL A 493 10.74 17.39 10.35
C VAL A 493 10.67 18.82 10.87
N ALA A 494 11.79 19.29 11.43
CA ALA A 494 11.91 20.59 12.10
C ALA A 494 11.44 21.80 11.26
N ASN A 495 11.51 21.69 9.92
CA ASN A 495 11.08 22.72 8.98
C ASN A 495 9.93 22.24 8.09
N SER A 496 8.91 21.60 8.69
CA SER A 496 7.67 21.27 7.98
C SER A 496 7.09 22.54 7.33
N ARG A 497 6.58 22.41 6.11
CA ARG A 497 6.03 23.53 5.33
C ARG A 497 4.71 24.05 5.89
N SER A 498 4.02 23.24 6.69
CA SER A 498 2.80 23.61 7.37
C SER A 498 2.63 22.79 8.64
N SER A 499 2.28 23.44 9.74
CA SER A 499 1.87 22.75 10.97
C SER A 499 0.37 22.41 10.97
N TRP A 500 -0.42 22.98 10.06
CA TRP A 500 -1.89 22.90 10.08
C TRP A 500 -2.43 21.47 10.18
N PRO A 501 -1.88 20.47 9.46
CA PRO A 501 -2.35 19.09 9.60
C PRO A 501 -2.14 18.57 11.03
N THR A 502 -0.95 18.77 11.60
CA THR A 502 -0.64 18.34 12.97
C THR A 502 -1.42 19.15 14.04
N ASP A 503 -1.66 20.44 13.80
CA ASP A 503 -2.44 21.28 14.70
C ASP A 503 -3.92 20.90 14.69
N ALA A 504 -4.46 20.47 13.54
CA ALA A 504 -5.82 19.94 13.45
C ALA A 504 -5.98 18.65 14.27
N LEU A 505 -4.97 17.76 14.25
CA LEU A 505 -4.95 16.57 15.10
C LEU A 505 -4.89 16.95 16.59
N ARG A 506 -3.94 17.81 17.00
CA ARG A 506 -3.82 18.27 18.39
C ARG A 506 -5.09 18.98 18.87
N GLY A 507 -5.68 19.83 18.04
CA GLY A 507 -6.92 20.56 18.33
C GLY A 507 -8.13 19.63 18.50
N ALA A 508 -8.11 18.47 17.85
CA ALA A 508 -9.11 17.41 18.06
C ALA A 508 -8.80 16.50 19.27
N GLY A 509 -7.71 16.74 20.00
CA GLY A 509 -7.24 15.92 21.10
C GLY A 509 -6.57 14.62 20.65
N LEU A 510 -6.15 14.54 19.38
CA LEU A 510 -5.50 13.38 18.80
C LEU A 510 -3.99 13.46 18.94
N GLU A 511 -3.38 12.31 19.14
CA GLU A 511 -1.92 12.19 19.09
C GLU A 511 -1.40 12.49 17.68
N VAL A 512 -0.28 13.21 17.60
CA VAL A 512 0.50 13.34 16.37
C VAL A 512 1.61 12.30 16.43
N ALA A 513 1.62 11.38 15.47
CA ALA A 513 2.58 10.31 15.43
C ALA A 513 3.98 10.84 15.10
N THR A 514 4.98 10.19 15.67
CA THR A 514 6.41 10.49 15.48
C THR A 514 7.19 9.21 15.18
N ARG A 515 8.37 9.34 14.57
CA ARG A 515 9.20 8.21 14.11
C ARG A 515 9.59 7.24 15.22
N VAL A 516 9.60 7.68 16.49
CA VAL A 516 9.96 6.82 17.63
C VAL A 516 8.87 5.77 17.93
N GLN A 517 7.72 5.89 17.28
CA GLN A 517 6.60 4.95 17.37
C GLN A 517 6.64 3.89 16.27
N ASP A 518 7.61 3.94 15.35
CA ASP A 518 7.87 2.82 14.45
C ASP A 518 8.31 1.61 15.28
N PRO A 519 7.57 0.48 15.26
CA PRO A 519 7.91 -0.69 16.05
C PRO A 519 9.20 -1.38 15.57
N ASP A 520 9.67 -1.10 14.36
CA ASP A 520 10.93 -1.62 13.83
C ASP A 520 12.05 -0.60 13.96
N THR A 521 12.87 -0.76 15.00
CA THR A 521 14.01 0.12 15.31
C THR A 521 15.18 -0.03 14.34
N ASN A 522 15.16 -1.00 13.42
CA ASN A 522 16.23 -1.20 12.44
C ASN A 522 15.99 -0.40 11.16
N ASN A 523 14.82 0.22 11.01
CA ASN A 523 14.51 1.00 9.83
C ASN A 523 15.36 2.27 9.71
N PRO A 524 15.74 2.67 8.48
CA PRO A 524 16.32 3.98 8.25
C PRO A 524 15.37 5.09 8.74
N THR A 525 15.92 6.17 9.31
CA THR A 525 15.14 7.29 9.84
C THR A 525 14.09 7.81 8.85
N LYS A 526 14.42 7.93 7.55
CA LYS A 526 13.46 8.39 6.53
C LYS A 526 12.22 7.47 6.43
N VAL A 527 12.40 6.16 6.58
CA VAL A 527 11.29 5.17 6.55
C VAL A 527 10.41 5.31 7.79
N SER A 528 11.00 5.47 8.98
CA SER A 528 10.22 5.67 10.21
C SER A 528 9.51 7.02 10.28
N VAL A 529 10.05 8.06 9.62
CA VAL A 529 9.37 9.35 9.46
C VAL A 529 8.19 9.22 8.51
N GLU A 530 8.32 8.48 7.40
CA GLU A 530 7.19 8.17 6.49
C GLU A 530 6.09 7.40 7.22
N TYR A 531 6.46 6.33 7.93
CA TYR A 531 5.55 5.55 8.77
C TYR A 531 4.71 6.44 9.71
N ALA A 532 5.34 7.40 10.38
CA ALA A 532 4.64 8.33 11.26
C ALA A 532 3.75 9.33 10.50
N ALA A 533 4.22 9.88 9.38
CA ALA A 533 3.45 10.79 8.55
C ALA A 533 2.19 10.12 7.96
N ASP A 534 2.30 8.86 7.54
CA ASP A 534 1.18 8.06 7.08
C ASP A 534 0.12 7.85 8.15
N ILE A 535 0.53 7.56 9.39
CA ILE A 535 -0.40 7.47 10.52
C ILE A 535 -1.13 8.80 10.71
N ASN A 536 -0.43 9.93 10.62
CA ASN A 536 -1.05 11.25 10.71
C ASN A 536 -2.05 11.51 9.58
N ILE A 537 -1.75 11.07 8.35
CA ILE A 537 -2.68 11.15 7.20
C ILE A 537 -3.94 10.32 7.48
N LEU A 538 -3.80 9.08 7.96
CA LEU A 538 -4.95 8.24 8.28
C LEU A 538 -5.79 8.83 9.42
N ARG A 539 -5.16 9.39 10.46
CA ARG A 539 -5.86 10.09 11.56
C ARG A 539 -6.62 11.30 11.06
N LEU A 540 -6.08 12.06 10.09
CA LEU A 540 -6.80 13.18 9.45
C LEU A 540 -7.99 12.70 8.62
N HIS A 541 -7.84 11.58 7.91
CA HIS A 541 -8.96 10.94 7.21
C HIS A 541 -10.04 10.49 8.18
N ASP A 542 -9.67 9.81 9.27
CA ASP A 542 -10.59 9.36 10.31
C ASP A 542 -11.27 10.56 10.99
N LEU A 543 -10.54 11.64 11.29
CA LEU A 543 -11.09 12.88 11.85
C LEU A 543 -12.15 13.50 10.92
N ARG A 544 -11.93 13.46 9.61
CA ARG A 544 -12.85 14.02 8.62
C ARG A 544 -14.04 13.11 8.34
N GLN A 545 -13.83 11.80 8.30
CA GLN A 545 -14.81 10.81 7.83
C GLN A 545 -15.41 9.96 8.95
N GLY A 546 -14.98 10.12 10.19
CA GLY A 546 -15.28 9.24 11.32
C GLY A 546 -16.76 8.92 11.51
N ALA A 547 -17.63 9.93 11.35
CA ALA A 547 -19.08 9.77 11.48
C ALA A 547 -19.76 9.07 10.28
N ASN A 548 -19.04 8.89 9.17
CA ASN A 548 -19.52 8.33 7.91
C ASN A 548 -19.11 6.87 7.71
N TYR A 549 -18.30 6.28 8.60
CA TYR A 549 -17.98 4.86 8.52
C TYR A 549 -19.21 3.98 8.78
N VAL A 550 -19.30 2.90 8.01
CA VAL A 550 -20.37 1.90 8.07
C VAL A 550 -19.76 0.51 8.16
N ASP A 551 -20.48 -0.40 8.82
CA ASP A 551 -20.10 -1.81 8.90
C ASP A 551 -20.46 -2.57 7.60
N PRO A 552 -20.05 -3.84 7.45
CA PRO A 552 -20.41 -4.65 6.28
C PRO A 552 -21.92 -4.86 6.07
N THR A 553 -22.76 -4.53 7.04
CA THR A 553 -24.23 -4.57 6.91
C THR A 553 -24.82 -3.22 6.48
N GLY A 554 -23.97 -2.19 6.36
CA GLY A 554 -24.35 -0.82 6.02
C GLY A 554 -24.80 0.01 7.22
N ALA A 555 -24.70 -0.51 8.45
CA ALA A 555 -25.05 0.24 9.66
C ALA A 555 -23.91 1.19 10.05
N LYS A 556 -24.27 2.41 10.49
CA LYS A 556 -23.28 3.39 10.95
C LYS A 556 -22.50 2.85 12.14
N THR A 557 -21.19 2.79 12.01
CA THR A 557 -20.24 2.46 13.08
C THR A 557 -19.24 3.61 13.12
N PRO A 558 -19.56 4.68 13.87
CA PRO A 558 -18.66 5.83 13.96
C PRO A 558 -17.30 5.39 14.48
N CYS A 559 -16.24 5.83 13.80
CA CYS A 559 -14.89 5.69 14.30
C CYS A 559 -14.77 6.52 15.60
N ASP A 560 -14.37 5.91 16.72
CA ASP A 560 -14.01 6.68 17.92
C ASP A 560 -12.57 7.18 17.78
N ILE A 561 -12.46 8.27 17.05
CA ILE A 561 -11.18 8.92 16.78
C ILE A 561 -10.46 9.38 18.04
N LYS A 562 -11.15 9.59 19.17
CA LYS A 562 -10.56 10.21 20.37
C LYS A 562 -9.80 9.24 21.27
N SER A 563 -9.90 7.94 21.02
CA SER A 563 -9.19 6.91 21.80
C SER A 563 -7.95 6.43 21.05
N GLY A 564 -6.80 6.33 21.74
CA GLY A 564 -5.51 5.87 21.18
C GLY A 564 -5.42 4.39 20.81
N LEU A 565 -6.54 3.76 20.41
CA LEU A 565 -6.79 2.36 20.02
C LEU A 565 -6.66 1.28 21.14
N PRO A 566 -7.62 0.34 21.33
CA PRO A 566 -9.06 0.35 20.99
C PRO A 566 -10.01 0.24 22.20
N ALA A 567 -11.30 0.57 22.00
CA ALA A 567 -12.42 -0.12 22.66
C ALA A 567 -13.77 -0.03 21.93
N SER A 568 -14.16 -1.07 21.17
CA SER A 568 -15.47 -1.77 21.24
C SER A 568 -15.56 -2.84 20.15
N SER A 569 -16.56 -3.73 20.24
CA SER A 569 -16.78 -4.84 19.29
C SER A 569 -17.07 -4.41 17.85
N ASN A 570 -17.39 -3.14 17.57
CA ASN A 570 -17.72 -2.66 16.21
C ASN A 570 -17.31 -1.20 15.88
N GLY A 571 -16.95 -0.33 16.83
CA GLY A 571 -16.71 1.12 16.58
C GLY A 571 -15.36 1.44 15.92
N ASP A 572 -14.25 0.88 16.42
CA ASP A 572 -12.91 1.21 15.92
C ASP A 572 -12.46 0.32 14.75
N ALA A 573 -13.12 -0.83 14.57
CA ALA A 573 -12.76 -1.84 13.56
C ALA A 573 -12.75 -1.28 12.13
N ASN A 574 -13.48 -0.19 11.88
CA ASN A 574 -13.59 0.46 10.58
C ASN A 574 -12.69 1.68 10.39
N CYS A 575 -12.11 2.24 11.46
CA CYS A 575 -11.13 3.34 11.38
C CYS A 575 -9.93 2.93 10.53
N LEU A 576 -9.46 3.82 9.66
CA LEU A 576 -8.32 3.55 8.79
C LEU A 576 -7.03 3.39 9.60
N THR A 577 -6.83 4.26 10.60
CA THR A 577 -5.66 4.18 11.48
C THR A 577 -5.63 2.87 12.26
N TYR A 578 -6.79 2.41 12.76
CA TYR A 578 -6.89 1.13 13.47
C TYR A 578 -6.58 -0.06 12.57
N LYS A 579 -7.10 -0.05 11.32
CA LYS A 579 -6.79 -1.09 10.33
C LYS A 579 -5.30 -1.17 10.05
N ALA A 580 -4.65 -0.04 9.82
CA ALA A 580 -3.22 0.00 9.55
C ALA A 580 -2.38 -0.42 10.77
N VAL A 581 -2.55 0.25 11.90
CA VAL A 581 -1.64 0.14 13.06
C VAL A 581 -1.92 -1.09 13.94
N VAL A 582 -3.18 -1.51 14.08
CA VAL A 582 -3.56 -2.61 15.00
C VAL A 582 -3.91 -3.88 14.25
N GLN A 583 -4.61 -3.79 13.12
CA GLN A 583 -4.95 -4.98 12.33
C GLN A 583 -3.86 -5.36 11.32
N ASN A 584 -2.80 -4.55 11.19
CA ASN A 584 -1.72 -4.74 10.21
C ASN A 584 -2.27 -4.86 8.77
N LYS A 585 -3.26 -4.03 8.43
CA LYS A 585 -3.90 -3.95 7.12
C LYS A 585 -3.65 -2.56 6.52
N PRO A 586 -2.64 -2.43 5.64
CA PRO A 586 -2.33 -1.16 4.99
C PRO A 586 -3.53 -0.58 4.25
N VAL A 587 -3.62 0.74 4.23
CA VAL A 587 -4.69 1.48 3.57
C VAL A 587 -4.21 1.93 2.20
N VAL A 588 -4.89 1.46 1.16
CA VAL A 588 -4.59 1.83 -0.21
C VAL A 588 -5.59 2.86 -0.72
N CYS A 589 -5.11 3.98 -1.26
CA CYS A 589 -5.96 5.07 -1.75
C CYS A 589 -7.01 4.59 -2.76
N GLN A 590 -6.63 3.68 -3.67
CA GLN A 590 -7.53 3.15 -4.70
C GLN A 590 -8.75 2.38 -4.17
N SER A 591 -8.72 1.93 -2.91
CA SER A 591 -9.89 1.28 -2.31
C SER A 591 -11.03 2.27 -2.06
N CYS A 592 -10.68 3.54 -1.80
CA CYS A 592 -11.64 4.60 -1.47
C CYS A 592 -11.71 5.70 -2.56
N HIS A 593 -10.81 5.70 -3.54
CA HIS A 593 -10.71 6.71 -4.59
C HIS A 593 -10.44 6.06 -5.94
N TYR A 594 -11.31 6.27 -6.93
CA TYR A 594 -11.14 5.60 -8.22
C TYR A 594 -9.88 6.06 -8.95
N THR A 595 -9.10 5.14 -9.52
CA THR A 595 -7.92 5.48 -10.32
C THR A 595 -7.92 4.69 -11.63
N PRO A 596 -8.12 5.35 -12.79
CA PRO A 596 -8.07 4.68 -14.09
C PRO A 596 -6.72 3.99 -14.38
N ALA A 597 -5.63 4.45 -13.75
CA ALA A 597 -4.30 3.88 -13.94
C ALA A 597 -4.11 2.50 -13.26
N LEU A 598 -4.84 2.22 -12.16
CA LEU A 598 -4.80 0.91 -11.49
C LEU A 598 -6.00 0.02 -11.81
N ASP A 599 -6.91 0.46 -12.67
CA ASP A 599 -7.88 -0.45 -13.27
C ASP A 599 -7.15 -1.32 -14.30
N LEU A 600 -6.34 -2.26 -13.79
CA LEU A 600 -5.47 -3.12 -14.57
C LEU A 600 -6.28 -3.90 -15.61
N ALA A 601 -7.46 -4.38 -15.20
CA ALA A 601 -8.36 -5.09 -16.07
C ALA A 601 -9.08 -4.16 -17.04
N GLN A 602 -9.07 -2.83 -16.83
CA GLN A 602 -9.74 -1.78 -17.62
C GLN A 602 -11.26 -1.93 -17.76
N VAL A 603 -11.86 -2.73 -16.86
CA VAL A 603 -13.28 -3.09 -16.89
C VAL A 603 -14.18 -1.95 -16.44
N GLY A 604 -13.56 -0.88 -15.97
CA GLY A 604 -14.16 0.38 -15.60
C GLY A 604 -14.79 0.37 -14.23
N PRO A 605 -15.34 1.52 -13.81
CA PRO A 605 -15.76 1.68 -12.45
C PRO A 605 -16.98 0.77 -12.21
N GLN A 606 -16.80 -0.28 -11.42
CA GLN A 606 -17.86 -1.26 -11.14
C GLN A 606 -18.78 -0.77 -10.02
N ALA A 607 -20.08 -1.02 -10.20
CA ALA A 607 -21.10 -0.83 -9.17
C ALA A 607 -21.26 -2.10 -8.33
N GLY A 608 -21.54 -1.98 -7.04
CA GLY A 608 -22.21 -3.08 -6.35
C GLY A 608 -22.46 -2.85 -4.86
N ALA A 609 -23.37 -3.66 -4.33
CA ALA A 609 -23.63 -3.75 -2.89
C ALA A 609 -22.42 -4.35 -2.16
N ILE A 610 -22.39 -4.23 -0.83
CA ILE A 610 -21.39 -4.88 0.01
C ILE A 610 -21.41 -6.40 -0.29
N GLY A 611 -20.24 -6.97 -0.63
CA GLY A 611 -20.10 -8.38 -1.03
C GLY A 611 -20.24 -8.68 -2.53
N SER A 612 -20.41 -7.69 -3.41
CA SER A 612 -20.31 -7.88 -4.87
C SER A 612 -18.85 -8.07 -5.33
N PRO A 613 -18.57 -8.40 -6.60
CA PRO A 613 -17.20 -8.39 -7.16
C PRO A 613 -16.46 -7.05 -6.98
N ALA A 614 -17.18 -5.95 -6.71
CA ALA A 614 -16.63 -4.64 -6.35
C ALA A 614 -16.23 -4.53 -4.85
N ASN A 615 -16.20 -5.64 -4.10
CA ASN A 615 -16.01 -5.76 -2.65
C ASN A 615 -14.96 -4.79 -2.04
N GLY A 616 -15.41 -3.68 -1.45
CA GLY A 616 -14.54 -2.68 -0.82
C GLY A 616 -13.91 -1.65 -1.76
N ARG A 617 -14.23 -1.70 -3.07
CA ARG A 617 -13.78 -0.77 -4.11
C ARG A 617 -14.95 -0.39 -5.02
N ASN A 618 -15.97 0.23 -4.44
CA ASN A 618 -17.09 0.76 -5.21
C ASN A 618 -16.62 1.99 -6.00
N GLN A 619 -16.02 1.73 -7.17
CA GLN A 619 -15.45 2.74 -8.05
C GLN A 619 -16.51 3.73 -8.54
N LEU A 620 -17.81 3.39 -8.50
CA LEU A 620 -18.91 4.33 -8.76
C LEU A 620 -19.17 5.31 -7.60
N ALA A 621 -18.98 4.93 -6.34
CA ALA A 621 -19.29 5.78 -5.18
C ALA A 621 -18.14 6.71 -4.76
N HIS A 622 -16.99 6.56 -5.41
CA HIS A 622 -15.73 7.19 -5.02
C HIS A 622 -15.26 8.21 -6.05
N GLN A 623 -14.95 9.43 -5.58
CA GLN A 623 -14.25 10.42 -6.38
C GLN A 623 -12.88 9.89 -6.80
N SER A 624 -12.36 10.34 -7.94
CA SER A 624 -11.08 9.85 -8.42
C SER A 624 -9.92 10.29 -7.50
N ASN A 625 -8.81 9.55 -7.54
CA ASN A 625 -7.60 9.93 -6.82
C ASN A 625 -7.06 11.30 -7.28
N SER A 626 -7.11 11.59 -8.59
CA SER A 626 -6.69 12.89 -9.13
C SER A 626 -7.52 14.04 -8.53
N ARG A 627 -8.83 13.86 -8.40
CA ARG A 627 -9.70 14.87 -7.81
C ARG A 627 -9.37 15.08 -6.34
N VAL A 628 -9.39 14.03 -5.54
CA VAL A 628 -9.24 14.20 -4.08
C VAL A 628 -7.85 14.67 -3.68
N MET A 629 -6.82 14.39 -4.48
CA MET A 629 -5.47 14.90 -4.26
C MET A 629 -5.30 16.29 -4.87
N HIS A 630 -5.37 16.44 -6.20
CA HIS A 630 -5.02 17.69 -6.85
C HIS A 630 -6.05 18.80 -6.61
N ASN A 631 -7.36 18.49 -6.63
CA ASN A 631 -8.38 19.53 -6.45
C ASN A 631 -8.34 20.08 -5.01
N HIS A 632 -8.22 19.19 -4.01
CA HIS A 632 -8.13 19.59 -2.62
C HIS A 632 -6.85 20.39 -2.34
N HIS A 633 -5.68 19.84 -2.67
CA HIS A 633 -4.40 20.50 -2.40
C HIS A 633 -4.24 21.79 -3.22
N GLY A 634 -4.81 21.84 -4.44
CA GLY A 634 -4.88 23.04 -5.26
C GLY A 634 -5.66 24.20 -4.64
N THR A 635 -6.40 24.00 -3.55
CA THR A 635 -7.04 25.10 -2.80
C THR A 635 -6.06 25.86 -1.90
N PHE A 636 -4.90 25.29 -1.54
CA PHE A 636 -3.92 25.90 -0.64
C PHE A 636 -2.85 26.68 -1.43
N THR A 637 -3.25 27.75 -2.10
CA THR A 637 -2.37 28.53 -3.00
C THR A 637 -1.17 29.19 -2.30
N ASN A 638 -1.25 29.41 -0.99
CA ASN A 638 -0.14 29.94 -0.19
C ASN A 638 0.91 28.86 0.14
N LEU A 639 0.51 27.58 0.15
CA LEU A 639 1.39 26.45 0.45
C LEU A 639 2.02 25.89 -0.83
N PHE A 640 1.23 25.82 -1.90
CA PHE A 640 1.64 25.34 -3.21
C PHE A 640 1.57 26.48 -4.23
N THR A 641 2.67 27.21 -4.34
CA THR A 641 2.79 28.39 -5.22
C THR A 641 2.54 28.01 -6.67
N ALA A 642 1.66 28.73 -7.37
CA ALA A 642 1.39 28.50 -8.78
C ALA A 642 2.67 28.66 -9.61
N ILE A 643 2.90 27.75 -10.55
CA ILE A 643 4.02 27.85 -11.49
C ILE A 643 3.63 28.88 -12.56
N PRO A 644 4.34 30.02 -12.68
CA PRO A 644 3.97 31.01 -13.67
C PRO A 644 4.23 30.48 -15.09
N ALA A 645 3.47 31.01 -16.04
CA ALA A 645 3.69 30.74 -17.46
C ALA A 645 5.13 31.14 -17.87
N PRO A 646 5.71 30.47 -18.87
CA PRO A 646 7.04 30.81 -19.36
C PRO A 646 7.05 32.23 -19.96
N ASP A 647 7.81 33.14 -19.34
CA ASP A 647 8.05 34.49 -19.84
C ASP A 647 9.25 34.47 -20.78
N GLN A 648 8.97 34.47 -22.08
CA GLN A 648 9.97 34.31 -23.11
C GLN A 648 10.50 35.66 -23.61
N ASP A 649 11.82 35.81 -23.59
CA ASP A 649 12.50 36.94 -24.21
C ASP A 649 12.17 37.02 -25.70
N PRO A 650 11.64 38.16 -26.19
CA PRO A 650 11.22 38.24 -27.57
C PRO A 650 12.34 38.14 -28.61
N ALA A 651 13.57 38.49 -28.25
CA ALA A 651 14.74 38.52 -29.12
C ALA A 651 15.56 37.22 -29.05
N THR A 652 15.77 36.69 -27.86
CA THR A 652 16.64 35.51 -27.66
C THR A 652 15.87 34.20 -27.55
N GLY A 653 14.56 34.25 -27.27
CA GLY A 653 13.75 33.05 -27.06
C GLY A 653 14.01 32.31 -25.75
N ALA A 654 14.89 32.82 -24.89
CA ALA A 654 15.18 32.31 -23.56
C ALA A 654 14.01 32.60 -22.60
N ILE A 655 13.81 31.72 -21.62
CA ILE A 655 12.79 31.92 -20.58
C ILE A 655 13.40 32.74 -19.44
N ARG A 656 12.99 34.00 -19.33
CA ARG A 656 13.55 34.99 -18.38
C ARG A 656 13.26 34.62 -16.93
N ASN A 657 12.09 34.04 -16.68
CA ASN A 657 11.63 33.63 -15.36
C ASN A 657 11.90 32.13 -15.05
N GLN A 658 12.82 31.47 -15.75
CA GLN A 658 13.00 30.02 -15.57
C GLN A 658 13.42 29.64 -14.14
N ALA A 659 14.25 30.44 -13.49
CA ALA A 659 14.67 30.18 -12.10
C ALA A 659 13.51 30.29 -11.10
N GLU A 660 12.63 31.29 -11.29
CA GLU A 660 11.39 31.45 -10.51
C GLU A 660 10.48 30.25 -10.72
N ARG A 661 10.28 29.84 -11.98
CA ARG A 661 9.43 28.70 -12.33
C ARG A 661 9.94 27.38 -11.76
N LEU A 662 11.26 27.13 -11.79
CA LEU A 662 11.86 25.97 -11.14
C LEU A 662 11.68 25.99 -9.62
N THR A 663 11.82 27.17 -9.00
CA THR A 663 11.54 27.33 -7.56
C THR A 663 10.08 27.03 -7.24
N ALA A 664 9.14 27.53 -8.06
CA ALA A 664 7.72 27.24 -7.91
C ALA A 664 7.41 25.75 -8.14
N LEU A 665 8.06 25.09 -9.10
CA LEU A 665 7.93 23.65 -9.33
C LEU A 665 8.37 22.85 -8.09
N GLU A 666 9.53 23.19 -7.53
CA GLU A 666 10.02 22.62 -6.27
C GLU A 666 9.01 22.87 -5.15
N GLN A 667 8.39 24.06 -5.09
CA GLN A 667 7.43 24.41 -4.06
C GLN A 667 6.00 23.90 -4.30
N ASN A 668 5.72 23.28 -5.43
CA ASN A 668 4.38 22.84 -5.82
C ASN A 668 4.40 21.35 -6.18
N CYS A 669 4.48 20.99 -7.45
CA CYS A 669 4.33 19.60 -7.89
C CYS A 669 5.34 18.67 -7.24
N TYR A 670 6.59 19.10 -7.01
CA TYR A 670 7.63 18.26 -6.38
C TYR A 670 7.52 18.15 -4.86
N GLN A 671 6.47 18.70 -4.25
CA GLN A 671 6.11 18.40 -2.86
C GLN A 671 5.36 17.08 -2.72
N CYS A 672 4.74 16.59 -3.79
CA CYS A 672 4.05 15.31 -3.80
C CYS A 672 4.64 14.36 -4.85
N HIS A 673 5.15 14.90 -5.96
CA HIS A 673 5.79 14.10 -6.99
C HIS A 673 7.31 13.98 -6.72
N PRO A 674 7.90 12.83 -7.06
CA PRO A 674 9.26 12.45 -6.66
C PRO A 674 10.38 13.15 -7.46
N GLY A 675 10.08 14.28 -8.09
CA GLY A 675 10.97 14.94 -9.04
C GLY A 675 12.10 15.75 -8.45
N LYS A 676 12.05 16.10 -7.15
CA LYS A 676 13.13 16.83 -6.47
C LYS A 676 14.45 16.06 -6.46
N GLU A 677 14.39 14.79 -6.05
CA GLU A 677 15.56 13.89 -6.03
C GLU A 677 15.73 13.22 -7.39
N THR A 678 14.64 12.65 -7.91
CA THR A 678 14.65 11.77 -9.08
C THR A 678 14.68 12.54 -10.41
N LYS A 679 14.32 13.82 -10.45
CA LYS A 679 14.24 14.61 -11.71
C LYS A 679 13.47 13.87 -12.81
N CYS A 680 12.18 13.58 -12.54
CA CYS A 680 11.27 12.91 -13.48
C CYS A 680 11.27 13.58 -14.85
N LEU A 681 11.35 14.91 -14.86
CA LEU A 681 11.40 15.73 -16.05
C LEU A 681 12.85 16.17 -16.30
N ARG A 682 13.57 15.46 -17.18
CA ARG A 682 14.99 15.74 -17.48
C ARG A 682 15.42 15.53 -18.94
N GLY A 683 14.44 15.23 -19.81
CA GLY A 683 14.66 14.99 -21.24
C GLY A 683 14.76 16.26 -22.09
N ALA A 684 14.59 16.12 -23.40
CA ALA A 684 14.65 17.21 -24.37
C ALA A 684 13.69 18.36 -24.06
N MET A 685 12.50 18.03 -23.53
CA MET A 685 11.48 19.00 -23.14
C MET A 685 11.94 19.89 -21.97
N PHE A 686 12.52 19.30 -20.93
CA PHE A 686 13.13 20.03 -19.81
C PHE A 686 14.28 20.93 -20.28
N ASN A 687 15.14 20.40 -21.16
CA ASN A 687 16.24 21.15 -21.77
C ASN A 687 15.74 22.34 -22.61
N GLY A 688 14.50 22.25 -23.11
CA GLY A 688 13.80 23.35 -23.76
C GLY A 688 13.23 24.39 -22.79
N GLY A 689 13.26 24.17 -21.48
CA GLY A 689 12.67 25.06 -20.47
C GLY A 689 11.19 24.79 -20.15
N MET A 690 10.63 23.68 -20.64
CA MET A 690 9.25 23.28 -20.30
C MET A 690 9.22 22.61 -18.93
N LEU A 691 8.14 22.86 -18.17
CA LEU A 691 7.84 22.27 -16.88
C LEU A 691 6.50 21.51 -16.93
N CYS A 692 6.20 20.71 -15.90
CA CYS A 692 5.01 19.86 -15.86
C CYS A 692 3.70 20.61 -16.15
N SER A 693 3.58 21.84 -15.64
CA SER A 693 2.39 22.69 -15.83
C SER A 693 2.19 23.18 -17.26
N ASP A 694 3.23 23.20 -18.09
CA ASP A 694 3.11 23.57 -19.50
C ASP A 694 2.45 22.46 -20.33
N CYS A 695 2.51 21.23 -19.84
CA CYS A 695 1.92 20.05 -20.45
C CYS A 695 0.54 19.74 -19.83
N HIS A 696 0.48 19.58 -18.51
CA HIS A 696 -0.72 19.05 -17.82
C HIS A 696 -1.66 20.14 -17.28
N GLY A 697 -1.18 21.38 -17.13
CA GLY A 697 -1.89 22.45 -16.41
C GLY A 697 -1.55 22.48 -14.92
N ASP A 698 -2.25 23.34 -14.17
CA ASP A 698 -2.13 23.46 -12.72
C ASP A 698 -2.92 22.36 -11.97
N MET A 699 -2.73 22.27 -10.65
CA MET A 699 -3.41 21.25 -9.82
C MET A 699 -4.94 21.32 -9.89
N LYS A 700 -5.55 22.51 -10.01
CA LYS A 700 -7.01 22.61 -10.13
C LYS A 700 -7.49 22.10 -11.48
N GLN A 701 -6.77 22.43 -12.56
CA GLN A 701 -7.06 21.92 -13.91
C GLN A 701 -6.94 20.39 -13.98
N ILE A 702 -5.92 19.82 -13.33
CA ILE A 702 -5.70 18.36 -13.26
C ILE A 702 -6.77 17.68 -12.40
N GLY A 703 -7.17 18.30 -11.28
CA GLY A 703 -8.18 17.77 -10.35
C GLY A 703 -9.64 18.01 -10.78
N ALA A 704 -9.90 18.86 -11.78
CA ALA A 704 -11.23 19.15 -12.33
C ALA A 704 -11.67 18.08 -13.36
N ASP A 705 -11.81 16.85 -12.87
CA ASP A 705 -11.99 15.68 -13.73
C ASP A 705 -13.44 15.16 -13.82
N PHE A 706 -13.63 14.06 -14.54
CA PHE A 706 -14.91 13.37 -14.72
C PHE A 706 -15.66 12.92 -13.45
N SER A 707 -15.05 12.97 -12.26
CA SER A 707 -15.66 12.49 -11.01
C SER A 707 -16.34 13.58 -10.15
N THR A 708 -16.53 14.81 -10.66
CA THR A 708 -17.14 15.95 -9.92
C THR A 708 -18.43 15.60 -9.16
N GLY A 709 -19.33 14.85 -9.79
CA GLY A 709 -20.67 14.58 -9.25
C GLY A 709 -20.73 13.36 -8.32
N VAL A 710 -19.65 12.61 -8.20
CA VAL A 710 -19.62 11.33 -7.49
C VAL A 710 -19.62 11.56 -5.98
N SER A 711 -20.53 10.87 -5.29
CA SER A 711 -20.60 10.83 -3.82
C SER A 711 -21.33 9.55 -3.38
N PRO A 712 -21.29 9.20 -2.07
CA PRO A 712 -22.09 8.08 -1.56
C PRO A 712 -23.60 8.20 -1.84
N ALA A 713 -24.13 9.43 -1.90
CA ALA A 713 -25.54 9.68 -2.22
C ALA A 713 -25.83 9.75 -3.74
N ASN A 714 -24.79 9.80 -4.57
CA ASN A 714 -24.88 9.89 -6.02
C ASN A 714 -23.82 9.01 -6.68
N PRO A 715 -23.87 7.67 -6.45
CA PRO A 715 -22.89 6.75 -6.99
C PRO A 715 -23.02 6.67 -8.52
N GLY A 716 -21.89 6.70 -9.21
CA GLY A 716 -21.76 6.51 -10.65
C GLY A 716 -22.06 7.75 -11.47
N ALA A 717 -22.21 8.90 -10.82
CA ALA A 717 -22.43 10.20 -11.46
C ALA A 717 -21.16 10.78 -12.11
N PHE A 718 -20.51 9.96 -12.93
CA PHE A 718 -19.40 10.38 -13.77
C PHE A 718 -19.89 11.30 -14.89
N VAL A 719 -19.16 12.38 -15.06
CA VAL A 719 -19.35 13.35 -16.14
C VAL A 719 -18.55 12.86 -17.35
N LEU A 720 -19.12 11.89 -18.06
CA LEU A 720 -18.58 11.31 -19.30
C LEU A 720 -19.61 11.49 -20.43
N ASN A 721 -19.23 11.14 -21.67
CA ASN A 721 -20.08 11.26 -22.87
C ASN A 721 -20.49 12.70 -23.23
N GLN A 722 -19.73 13.71 -22.84
CA GLN A 722 -20.05 15.11 -23.12
C GLN A 722 -19.33 15.68 -24.36
N GLY A 723 -18.94 14.78 -25.27
CA GLY A 723 -18.16 15.10 -26.47
C GLY A 723 -16.67 14.77 -26.34
N ASN A 724 -15.88 15.29 -27.28
CA ASN A 724 -14.44 15.05 -27.33
C ASN A 724 -13.69 16.00 -26.39
N PHE A 725 -12.97 15.48 -25.40
CA PHE A 725 -12.14 16.29 -24.50
C PHE A 725 -11.18 17.23 -25.25
N TYR A 726 -10.60 16.77 -26.36
CA TYR A 726 -9.65 17.53 -27.18
C TYR A 726 -10.31 18.64 -28.03
N ASP A 727 -11.64 18.73 -28.04
CA ASP A 727 -12.37 19.86 -28.57
C ASP A 727 -12.56 20.92 -27.46
N PRO A 728 -11.98 22.12 -27.59
CA PRO A 728 -12.17 23.20 -26.62
C PRO A 728 -13.64 23.59 -26.40
N ALA A 729 -14.52 23.34 -27.37
CA ALA A 729 -15.95 23.60 -27.26
C ALA A 729 -16.72 22.52 -26.48
N SER A 730 -16.12 21.34 -26.28
CA SER A 730 -16.76 20.25 -25.54
C SER A 730 -16.79 20.54 -24.03
N SER A 731 -17.89 20.17 -23.37
CA SER A 731 -17.98 20.20 -21.91
C SER A 731 -17.37 18.97 -21.24
N GLN A 732 -16.86 17.99 -22.00
CA GLN A 732 -16.19 16.81 -21.47
C GLN A 732 -15.02 17.22 -20.57
N PRO A 733 -15.04 16.85 -19.27
CA PRO A 733 -13.92 17.06 -18.38
C PRO A 733 -12.79 16.06 -18.67
N ARG A 734 -11.61 16.37 -18.15
CA ARG A 734 -10.42 15.51 -18.25
C ARG A 734 -10.71 14.16 -17.62
N VAL A 735 -10.26 13.10 -18.28
CA VAL A 735 -10.06 11.78 -17.71
C VAL A 735 -8.55 11.57 -17.55
N PRO A 736 -7.99 11.72 -16.34
CA PRO A 736 -6.57 11.48 -16.09
C PRO A 736 -6.15 10.13 -16.66
N TRP A 737 -4.91 10.03 -17.16
CA TRP A 737 -4.35 8.82 -17.79
C TRP A 737 -4.91 8.47 -19.18
N ALA A 738 -6.13 8.89 -19.51
CA ALA A 738 -6.74 8.69 -20.83
C ALA A 738 -6.67 9.95 -21.72
N ASN A 739 -6.57 11.13 -21.11
CA ASN A 739 -6.50 12.41 -21.80
C ASN A 739 -5.20 13.15 -21.46
N GLU A 740 -4.11 12.67 -22.06
CA GLU A 740 -2.80 13.30 -21.93
C GLU A 740 -2.46 14.16 -23.15
N PRO A 741 -1.56 15.15 -23.00
CA PRO A 741 -0.96 15.86 -24.13
C PRO A 741 -0.27 14.90 -25.10
N GLY A 742 -0.35 15.23 -26.39
CA GLY A 742 0.37 14.50 -27.44
C GLY A 742 1.50 15.32 -28.05
N CYS A 743 2.33 14.70 -28.86
CA CYS A 743 3.37 15.33 -29.67
C CYS A 743 2.79 16.49 -30.47
N GLY A 744 1.62 16.28 -31.10
CA GLY A 744 0.94 17.31 -31.91
C GLY A 744 0.56 18.57 -31.12
N SER A 745 0.46 18.49 -29.79
CA SER A 745 0.12 19.64 -28.95
C SER A 745 1.19 20.72 -28.96
N CYS A 746 2.45 20.35 -29.17
CA CYS A 746 3.57 21.30 -29.30
C CYS A 746 4.23 21.25 -30.68
N HIS A 747 4.25 20.10 -31.34
CA HIS A 747 4.80 19.90 -32.68
C HIS A 747 3.68 20.02 -33.72
N THR A 748 3.15 21.24 -33.84
CA THR A 748 1.85 21.53 -34.47
C THR A 748 1.82 21.50 -36.01
N GLY A 749 2.80 20.84 -36.62
CA GLY A 749 2.97 20.76 -38.06
C GLY A 749 4.42 20.99 -38.47
N ASP A 750 4.60 21.56 -39.64
CA ASP A 750 5.91 21.66 -40.30
C ASP A 750 6.32 23.13 -40.53
N ALA A 751 7.43 23.35 -41.22
CA ALA A 751 7.98 24.70 -41.42
C ALA A 751 7.01 25.66 -42.15
N ASN A 752 6.13 25.12 -43.00
CA ASN A 752 5.22 25.92 -43.83
C ASN A 752 3.78 25.93 -43.31
N GLY A 753 3.41 24.97 -42.47
CA GLY A 753 2.08 24.91 -41.85
C GLY A 753 2.16 24.46 -40.41
N ASN A 754 2.06 25.40 -39.48
CA ASN A 754 2.05 25.18 -38.03
C ASN A 754 1.17 26.24 -37.35
N LEU A 755 1.02 26.17 -36.03
CA LEU A 755 0.16 27.09 -35.28
C LEU A 755 0.84 28.38 -34.83
N THR A 756 2.06 28.69 -35.26
CA THR A 756 2.70 29.97 -34.99
C THR A 756 1.85 31.13 -35.49
N GLY A 757 1.64 32.13 -34.62
CA GLY A 757 0.77 33.28 -34.91
C GLY A 757 -0.71 33.07 -34.54
N SER A 758 -1.10 31.87 -34.10
CA SER A 758 -2.42 31.64 -33.52
C SER A 758 -2.58 32.40 -32.20
N ALA A 759 -3.82 32.73 -31.84
CA ALA A 759 -4.09 33.36 -30.54
C ALA A 759 -3.75 32.41 -29.37
N ASN A 760 -3.22 32.99 -28.29
CA ASN A 760 -2.99 32.33 -27.00
C ASN A 760 -2.10 31.06 -27.07
N VAL A 761 -1.13 31.03 -27.99
CA VAL A 761 -0.08 30.00 -28.00
C VAL A 761 1.27 30.61 -27.62
N ILE A 762 2.12 29.81 -26.97
CA ILE A 762 3.49 30.21 -26.63
C ILE A 762 4.43 29.53 -27.62
N VAL A 763 5.03 30.30 -28.53
CA VAL A 763 5.87 29.78 -29.62
C VAL A 763 7.34 29.72 -29.17
N ASN A 764 7.97 28.57 -29.34
CA ASN A 764 9.41 28.48 -29.20
C ASN A 764 10.10 29.29 -30.30
N LYS A 765 10.86 30.32 -29.92
CA LYS A 765 11.53 31.21 -30.87
C LYS A 765 12.92 30.70 -31.25
N VAL A 766 13.61 30.08 -30.29
CA VAL A 766 14.98 29.61 -30.43
C VAL A 766 15.12 28.27 -29.71
N ASP A 767 15.70 27.28 -30.37
CA ASP A 767 15.92 25.97 -29.76
C ASP A 767 17.05 25.98 -28.71
N SER A 768 17.26 24.85 -28.03
CA SER A 768 18.33 24.69 -27.03
C SER A 768 19.76 24.76 -27.60
N LYS A 769 19.93 24.93 -28.92
CA LYS A 769 21.20 25.07 -29.62
C LYS A 769 21.39 26.47 -30.22
N GLY A 770 20.45 27.40 -29.99
CA GLY A 770 20.53 28.77 -30.49
C GLY A 770 19.99 28.95 -31.91
N ASN A 771 19.40 27.93 -32.53
CA ASN A 771 18.80 28.08 -33.87
C ASN A 771 17.41 28.69 -33.79
N LYS A 772 17.05 29.54 -34.76
CA LYS A 772 15.69 30.05 -34.93
C LYS A 772 14.71 28.89 -35.13
N ASP A 773 13.71 28.79 -34.27
CA ASP A 773 12.67 27.76 -34.29
C ASP A 773 11.41 28.31 -34.95
N GLY A 774 10.59 29.06 -34.23
CA GLY A 774 9.38 29.69 -34.75
C GLY A 774 8.31 28.70 -35.23
N ILE A 775 8.42 27.41 -34.90
CA ILE A 775 7.53 26.34 -35.39
C ILE A 775 6.88 25.59 -34.22
N ARG A 776 7.68 25.21 -33.22
CA ARG A 776 7.20 24.42 -32.06
C ARG A 776 6.60 25.31 -30.98
N LEU A 777 5.64 24.80 -30.24
CA LEU A 777 5.09 25.48 -29.06
C LEU A 777 5.82 25.07 -27.77
N ARG A 778 5.69 25.88 -26.74
CA ARG A 778 6.22 25.66 -25.37
C ARG A 778 5.13 25.33 -24.35
N GLN A 779 3.88 25.29 -24.77
CA GLN A 779 2.73 24.95 -23.95
C GLN A 779 1.81 24.06 -24.78
N ALA A 780 1.38 22.95 -24.21
CA ALA A 780 0.57 21.94 -24.91
C ALA A 780 -0.90 22.33 -25.06
N PHE A 781 -1.34 23.36 -24.34
CA PHE A 781 -2.68 23.92 -24.38
C PHE A 781 -2.61 25.42 -24.60
N ARG A 782 -3.73 26.06 -24.93
CA ARG A 782 -3.78 27.51 -25.12
C ARG A 782 -3.74 28.24 -23.77
N THR A 783 -2.96 29.30 -23.67
CA THR A 783 -2.90 30.13 -22.46
C THR A 783 -4.30 30.64 -22.09
N GLY A 784 -4.67 30.47 -20.82
CA GLY A 784 -6.00 30.84 -20.32
C GLY A 784 -7.10 29.78 -20.49
N ASP A 785 -6.79 28.62 -21.10
CA ASP A 785 -7.74 27.50 -21.15
C ASP A 785 -7.98 26.94 -19.74
N ALA A 786 -9.23 26.97 -19.28
CA ALA A 786 -9.61 26.53 -17.93
C ALA A 786 -9.45 25.01 -17.68
N LYS A 787 -9.38 24.18 -18.73
CA LYS A 787 -9.20 22.71 -18.61
C LYS A 787 -7.76 22.25 -18.91
N ALA A 788 -6.91 23.17 -19.39
CA ALA A 788 -5.65 22.84 -20.05
C ALA A 788 -5.86 21.80 -21.17
N THR A 789 -6.79 22.09 -22.09
CA THR A 789 -7.15 21.19 -23.19
C THR A 789 -5.97 21.06 -24.15
N PRO A 790 -5.42 19.85 -24.36
CA PRO A 790 -4.31 19.67 -25.28
C PRO A 790 -4.68 20.08 -26.71
N ILE A 791 -3.78 20.80 -27.35
CA ILE A 791 -3.92 21.23 -28.74
C ILE A 791 -3.85 20.00 -29.64
N VAL A 792 -4.79 19.90 -30.59
CA VAL A 792 -4.75 18.94 -31.70
C VAL A 792 -4.58 19.72 -32.99
N PRO A 793 -3.42 19.64 -33.67
CA PRO A 793 -3.15 20.43 -34.85
C PRO A 793 -3.86 19.84 -36.08
N SER A 794 -4.17 20.71 -37.05
CA SER A 794 -4.66 20.29 -38.37
C SER A 794 -3.55 19.66 -39.22
N ASN A 795 -2.33 20.22 -39.17
CA ASN A 795 -1.15 19.59 -39.76
C ASN A 795 -0.60 18.53 -38.79
N LYS A 796 -0.72 17.26 -39.19
CA LYS A 796 -0.40 16.10 -38.34
C LYS A 796 0.98 15.48 -38.60
N ARG A 797 1.90 16.15 -39.30
CA ARG A 797 3.22 15.59 -39.67
C ARG A 797 3.99 14.97 -38.48
N PHE A 798 3.91 15.62 -37.31
CA PHE A 798 4.56 15.18 -36.07
C PHE A 798 3.55 14.88 -34.95
N ALA A 799 2.28 14.72 -35.31
CA ALA A 799 1.26 14.31 -34.35
C ALA A 799 1.10 12.80 -34.38
N GLU A 800 0.59 12.25 -33.29
CA GLU A 800 0.15 10.88 -33.19
C GLU A 800 -0.96 10.60 -34.22
N PRO A 801 -1.04 9.35 -34.71
CA PRO A 801 -2.18 8.94 -35.52
C PRO A 801 -3.48 9.14 -34.71
N ALA A 802 -4.55 9.51 -35.42
CA ALA A 802 -5.87 9.54 -34.82
C ALA A 802 -6.35 8.10 -34.54
N ILE A 803 -7.19 7.96 -33.52
CA ILE A 803 -7.93 6.72 -33.25
C ILE A 803 -8.84 6.44 -34.46
N PRO A 804 -8.75 5.25 -35.07
CA PRO A 804 -9.59 4.90 -36.21
C PRO A 804 -11.05 4.77 -35.79
N ALA A 805 -11.99 4.98 -36.72
CA ALA A 805 -13.42 4.87 -36.44
C ALA A 805 -13.82 3.50 -35.88
N GLN A 806 -13.18 2.43 -36.39
CA GLN A 806 -13.47 1.06 -36.01
C GLN A 806 -12.20 0.20 -35.94
N PHE A 807 -12.28 -0.90 -35.20
CA PHE A 807 -11.32 -1.99 -35.16
C PHE A 807 -12.07 -3.32 -35.32
N ASN A 808 -11.85 -4.06 -36.40
CA ASN A 808 -12.47 -5.38 -36.63
C ASN A 808 -14.00 -5.47 -36.35
N GLY A 809 -14.74 -4.40 -36.67
CA GLY A 809 -16.19 -4.31 -36.45
C GLY A 809 -16.60 -3.68 -35.10
N PHE A 810 -15.66 -3.48 -34.17
CA PHE A 810 -15.85 -2.68 -32.97
C PHE A 810 -15.76 -1.19 -33.29
N ASN A 811 -16.79 -0.42 -32.93
CA ASN A 811 -16.76 1.04 -33.03
C ASN A 811 -15.90 1.61 -31.90
N ASN A 812 -14.78 2.28 -32.21
CA ASN A 812 -13.97 2.92 -31.18
C ASN A 812 -14.71 4.16 -30.65
N PRO A 813 -15.08 4.21 -29.35
CA PRO A 813 -15.76 5.37 -28.79
C PRO A 813 -14.91 6.66 -28.86
N GLY A 814 -13.59 6.54 -28.69
CA GLY A 814 -12.63 7.63 -28.83
C GLY A 814 -12.25 8.00 -30.28
N ALA A 815 -12.98 7.53 -31.29
CA ALA A 815 -12.66 7.78 -32.70
C ALA A 815 -12.40 9.26 -33.01
N GLY A 816 -11.35 9.52 -33.79
CA GLY A 816 -10.94 10.88 -34.17
C GLY A 816 -10.06 11.60 -33.14
N ASN A 817 -10.04 11.16 -31.88
CA ASN A 817 -9.09 11.70 -30.89
C ASN A 817 -7.67 11.25 -31.23
N PRO A 818 -6.63 11.98 -30.78
CA PRO A 818 -5.26 11.49 -30.85
C PRO A 818 -5.09 10.18 -30.08
N LYS A 819 -4.31 9.23 -30.63
CA LYS A 819 -3.79 8.12 -29.83
C LYS A 819 -2.79 8.66 -28.80
N LEU A 820 -2.66 7.99 -27.65
CA LEU A 820 -1.62 8.34 -26.67
C LEU A 820 -0.24 8.00 -27.24
N TYR A 821 0.75 8.84 -26.97
CA TYR A 821 2.13 8.66 -27.39
C TYR A 821 2.70 7.28 -27.01
N ARG A 822 2.54 6.86 -25.75
CA ARG A 822 2.99 5.56 -25.21
C ARG A 822 2.38 4.31 -25.88
N VAL A 823 1.30 4.47 -26.66
CA VAL A 823 0.73 3.36 -27.44
C VAL A 823 0.74 3.60 -28.95
N SER A 824 1.46 4.64 -29.39
CA SER A 824 1.51 5.02 -30.80
C SER A 824 2.69 4.36 -31.52
N THR A 825 2.47 4.02 -32.78
CA THR A 825 3.48 3.48 -33.69
C THR A 825 3.54 4.32 -34.96
N GLY A 826 4.73 4.45 -35.53
CA GLY A 826 5.00 5.12 -36.81
C GLY A 826 5.98 4.34 -37.69
N HIS A 827 6.24 4.83 -38.90
CA HIS A 827 7.29 4.31 -39.80
C HIS A 827 7.36 2.76 -39.90
N GLY A 828 6.27 2.14 -40.35
CA GLY A 828 6.20 0.68 -40.53
C GLY A 828 5.90 -0.12 -39.26
N GLY A 829 5.38 0.53 -38.21
CA GLY A 829 4.95 -0.12 -36.96
C GLY A 829 5.96 -0.02 -35.83
N VAL A 830 7.00 0.81 -35.97
CA VAL A 830 7.95 1.08 -34.89
C VAL A 830 7.27 1.93 -33.83
N MET A 831 7.33 1.53 -32.57
CA MET A 831 6.76 2.29 -31.47
C MET A 831 7.45 3.64 -31.29
N CYS A 832 6.66 4.70 -31.04
CA CYS A 832 7.16 6.06 -30.90
C CYS A 832 8.22 6.15 -29.77
N GLU A 833 7.95 5.52 -28.62
CA GLU A 833 8.88 5.50 -27.48
C GLU A 833 10.21 4.80 -27.77
N GLY A 834 10.22 3.82 -28.68
CA GLY A 834 11.43 3.14 -29.11
C GLY A 834 12.38 4.05 -29.90
N CYS A 835 11.84 5.08 -30.57
CA CYS A 835 12.61 6.08 -31.30
C CYS A 835 12.93 7.31 -30.45
N HIS A 836 11.98 7.81 -29.68
CA HIS A 836 12.06 9.11 -29.01
C HIS A 836 12.42 9.02 -27.52
N GLY A 837 12.34 7.84 -26.90
CA GLY A 837 12.46 7.65 -25.46
C GLY A 837 11.10 7.70 -24.76
N ALA A 838 11.10 7.51 -23.45
CA ALA A 838 9.85 7.44 -22.69
C ALA A 838 9.19 8.81 -22.48
N THR A 839 7.87 8.84 -22.26
CA THR A 839 7.03 10.07 -22.15
C THR A 839 7.61 11.20 -21.28
N HIS A 840 8.27 10.91 -20.14
CA HIS A 840 8.90 11.95 -19.28
C HIS A 840 10.42 12.05 -19.40
N ALA A 841 11.05 11.16 -20.17
CA ALA A 841 12.49 11.06 -20.35
C ALA A 841 12.88 11.07 -21.84
N GLU A 842 12.12 11.78 -22.67
CA GLU A 842 12.39 11.89 -24.11
C GLU A 842 13.82 12.37 -24.38
N TRP A 843 14.49 11.71 -25.31
CA TRP A 843 15.90 11.96 -25.57
C TRP A 843 16.14 13.28 -26.31
N PRO A 844 17.29 13.93 -26.06
CA PRO A 844 18.34 13.53 -25.13
C PRO A 844 18.13 14.08 -23.71
N ASN A 845 18.65 13.34 -22.73
CA ASN A 845 19.03 13.94 -21.45
C ASN A 845 20.28 14.83 -21.68
N ALA A 846 20.32 16.03 -21.10
CA ALA A 846 21.44 16.95 -21.30
C ALA A 846 22.76 16.43 -20.72
N THR A 847 22.70 15.55 -19.71
CA THR A 847 23.88 14.91 -19.15
C THR A 847 24.29 13.72 -20.02
N ALA A 848 25.39 13.87 -20.76
CA ALA A 848 25.78 12.94 -21.83
C ALA A 848 25.83 11.46 -21.41
N ASN A 849 26.38 11.16 -20.22
CA ASN A 849 26.56 9.78 -19.73
C ASN A 849 25.39 9.26 -18.88
N ALA A 850 24.29 10.03 -18.74
CA ALA A 850 23.10 9.56 -18.02
C ALA A 850 22.56 8.26 -18.64
N ASN A 851 22.10 7.34 -17.80
CA ASN A 851 21.59 6.03 -18.24
C ASN A 851 20.47 6.15 -19.29
N ASP A 852 19.67 7.22 -19.26
CA ASP A 852 18.66 7.50 -20.29
C ASP A 852 19.25 7.47 -21.69
N ASN A 853 20.40 8.12 -21.88
CA ASN A 853 21.02 8.27 -23.19
C ASN A 853 21.66 6.97 -23.69
N LEU A 854 21.82 5.96 -22.83
CA LEU A 854 22.62 4.78 -23.12
C LEU A 854 22.03 3.95 -24.27
N ALA A 855 20.72 3.75 -24.30
CA ALA A 855 20.06 3.00 -25.36
C ALA A 855 20.27 3.68 -26.73
N ALA A 856 20.04 5.00 -26.81
CA ALA A 856 20.30 5.78 -28.02
C ALA A 856 21.78 5.66 -28.46
N VAL A 857 22.73 5.88 -27.55
CA VAL A 857 24.16 5.79 -27.86
C VAL A 857 24.54 4.39 -28.36
N GLN A 858 23.99 3.32 -27.79
CA GLN A 858 24.27 1.95 -28.23
C GLN A 858 23.69 1.64 -29.61
N LEU A 859 22.51 2.17 -29.92
CA LEU A 859 21.81 1.90 -31.17
C LEU A 859 22.36 2.69 -32.36
N GLN A 860 22.72 3.96 -32.14
CA GLN A 860 23.07 4.87 -33.22
C GLN A 860 24.41 5.60 -33.06
N GLY A 861 25.11 5.41 -31.93
CA GLY A 861 26.43 6.00 -31.68
C GLY A 861 26.41 7.42 -31.11
N HIS A 862 25.24 8.02 -30.90
CA HIS A 862 25.07 9.34 -30.28
C HIS A 862 23.77 9.44 -29.48
N THR A 863 23.66 10.46 -28.63
CA THR A 863 22.45 10.73 -27.84
C THR A 863 21.35 11.33 -28.71
N GLY A 864 20.10 11.27 -28.22
CA GLY A 864 18.93 11.85 -28.90
C GLY A 864 18.02 10.79 -29.53
N THR A 865 16.93 11.25 -30.15
CA THR A 865 16.00 10.42 -30.92
C THR A 865 16.74 9.58 -31.97
N ILE A 866 16.30 8.35 -32.19
CA ILE A 866 16.85 7.45 -33.21
C ILE A 866 16.62 8.06 -34.60
N ALA A 867 17.71 8.47 -35.24
CA ALA A 867 17.73 9.11 -36.56
C ALA A 867 18.65 8.39 -37.56
N GLU A 868 19.54 7.51 -37.09
CA GLU A 868 20.41 6.73 -37.98
C GLU A 868 19.66 5.53 -38.56
N CYS A 869 19.41 5.55 -39.88
CA CYS A 869 18.64 4.52 -40.57
C CYS A 869 19.22 3.11 -40.40
N ASN A 870 20.55 2.99 -40.22
CA ASN A 870 21.24 1.71 -40.01
C ASN A 870 20.92 1.04 -38.66
N THR A 871 20.22 1.75 -37.77
CA THR A 871 19.63 1.16 -36.56
C THR A 871 18.62 0.08 -36.95
N CYS A 872 17.85 0.28 -38.01
CA CYS A 872 16.77 -0.61 -38.43
C CYS A 872 16.99 -1.22 -39.82
N HIS A 873 17.70 -0.53 -40.70
CA HIS A 873 17.99 -0.98 -42.06
C HIS A 873 19.41 -1.52 -42.17
N THR A 874 19.63 -2.45 -43.10
CA THR A 874 20.99 -2.87 -43.45
C THR A 874 21.70 -1.71 -44.15
N ALA A 875 22.96 -1.44 -43.79
CA ALA A 875 23.74 -0.39 -44.41
C ALA A 875 23.78 -0.56 -45.94
N GLY A 876 23.53 0.53 -46.67
CA GLY A 876 23.51 0.52 -48.14
C GLY A 876 22.30 -0.18 -48.78
N SER A 877 21.32 -0.66 -48.01
CA SER A 877 20.16 -1.37 -48.57
C SER A 877 19.01 -0.46 -49.02
N LEU A 878 18.99 0.79 -48.55
CA LEU A 878 17.96 1.77 -48.91
C LEU A 878 18.15 2.31 -50.33
N PRO A 879 17.08 2.67 -51.07
CA PRO A 879 17.20 3.26 -52.40
C PRO A 879 17.76 4.69 -52.35
N SER A 880 18.32 5.15 -53.47
CA SER A 880 18.92 6.48 -53.63
C SER A 880 17.91 7.63 -53.47
N SER A 881 16.63 7.42 -53.79
CA SER A 881 15.55 8.43 -53.75
C SER A 881 14.72 8.40 -52.45
N THR A 882 15.29 7.98 -51.33
CA THR A 882 14.54 7.77 -50.08
C THR A 882 13.94 9.07 -49.53
N GLN A 883 12.63 9.29 -49.71
CA GLN A 883 11.84 10.39 -49.09
C GLN A 883 10.71 9.89 -48.15
N GLY A 884 10.67 8.58 -47.88
CA GLY A 884 9.61 7.93 -47.08
C GLY A 884 10.02 7.57 -45.65
N GLY A 885 11.08 8.18 -45.12
CA GLY A 885 11.53 7.97 -43.75
C GLY A 885 10.50 8.47 -42.71
N PRO A 886 10.78 8.27 -41.41
CA PRO A 886 9.93 8.81 -40.34
C PRO A 886 9.72 10.31 -40.53
N HIS A 887 8.47 10.78 -40.43
CA HIS A 887 8.08 12.18 -40.67
C HIS A 887 8.44 12.77 -42.05
N GLY A 888 8.79 11.92 -43.03
CA GLY A 888 9.29 12.33 -44.34
C GLY A 888 10.79 12.59 -44.39
N MET A 889 11.56 12.08 -43.42
CA MET A 889 13.01 12.19 -43.40
C MET A 889 13.68 11.43 -44.56
N HIS A 890 14.88 11.88 -44.91
CA HIS A 890 15.75 11.28 -45.94
C HIS A 890 17.20 11.19 -45.44
N LEU A 891 18.06 10.52 -46.21
CA LEU A 891 19.48 10.36 -45.91
C LEU A 891 20.22 11.69 -46.14
N VAL A 892 21.10 12.09 -45.21
CA VAL A 892 21.85 13.37 -45.24
C VAL A 892 23.33 13.20 -45.59
N ASN A 893 23.85 11.97 -45.55
CA ASN A 893 25.27 11.65 -45.72
C ASN A 893 25.50 10.39 -46.57
N ASP A 894 24.65 10.17 -47.57
CA ASP A 894 24.73 9.01 -48.46
C ASP A 894 24.96 9.48 -49.89
N SER A 895 26.06 9.06 -50.50
CA SER A 895 26.46 9.48 -51.86
C SER A 895 25.43 9.12 -52.92
N ARG A 896 24.60 8.11 -52.65
CA ARG A 896 23.51 7.71 -53.55
C ARG A 896 22.37 8.72 -53.52
N PHE A 897 22.16 9.38 -52.37
CA PHE A 897 21.20 10.47 -52.27
C PHE A 897 21.79 11.76 -52.84
N TYR A 898 22.87 12.29 -52.24
CA TYR A 898 23.37 13.63 -52.58
C TYR A 898 24.08 13.74 -53.94
N GLY A 899 24.36 12.61 -54.61
CA GLY A 899 24.83 12.58 -55.99
C GLY A 899 23.67 12.77 -56.98
N ASP A 900 23.44 11.77 -57.81
CA ASP A 900 22.53 11.91 -58.97
C ASP A 900 21.04 11.99 -58.59
N ALA A 901 20.60 11.29 -57.53
CA ALA A 901 19.18 11.25 -57.18
C ALA A 901 18.63 12.57 -56.59
N HIS A 902 19.48 13.32 -55.86
CA HIS A 902 19.08 14.57 -55.23
C HIS A 902 18.75 15.67 -56.24
N GLY A 903 19.51 15.78 -57.34
CA GLY A 903 19.33 16.85 -58.33
C GLY A 903 17.95 16.84 -58.97
N ASP A 904 17.53 15.69 -59.50
CA ASP A 904 16.21 15.53 -60.14
C ASP A 904 15.05 15.68 -59.14
N LEU A 905 15.23 15.20 -57.91
CA LEU A 905 14.24 15.36 -56.84
C LEU A 905 14.11 16.82 -56.42
N ALA A 906 15.22 17.53 -56.25
CA ALA A 906 15.24 18.93 -55.90
C ALA A 906 14.59 19.78 -57.00
N GLU A 907 14.93 19.57 -58.28
CA GLU A 907 14.33 20.32 -59.40
C GLU A 907 12.79 20.18 -59.42
N ASN A 908 12.28 18.97 -59.23
CA ASN A 908 10.84 18.70 -59.24
C ASN A 908 10.11 19.29 -58.02
N GLN A 909 10.73 19.27 -56.83
CA GLN A 909 10.12 19.73 -55.59
C GLN A 909 10.24 21.25 -55.39
N ASN A 910 11.35 21.85 -55.81
CA ASN A 910 11.62 23.29 -55.62
C ASN A 910 10.68 24.20 -56.43
N ARG A 911 10.12 23.69 -57.54
CA ARG A 911 9.11 24.42 -58.34
C ARG A 911 7.69 24.36 -57.75
N GLN A 912 7.47 23.58 -56.69
CA GLN A 912 6.16 23.45 -56.06
C GLN A 912 5.91 24.58 -55.06
N PRO A 913 4.64 24.98 -54.84
CA PRO A 913 4.29 25.95 -53.80
C PRO A 913 4.88 25.58 -52.44
N GLY A 914 5.47 26.57 -51.76
CA GLY A 914 6.12 26.39 -50.45
C GLY A 914 7.41 25.56 -50.48
N GLY A 915 8.01 25.29 -51.65
CA GLY A 915 9.22 24.46 -51.76
C GLY A 915 8.95 22.96 -51.75
N GLY A 916 7.71 22.54 -52.02
CA GLY A 916 7.31 21.13 -52.12
C GLY A 916 7.50 20.34 -50.83
N THR A 917 7.80 19.04 -50.95
CA THR A 917 8.04 18.17 -49.79
C THR A 917 9.27 18.58 -48.98
N CYS A 918 10.29 19.11 -49.65
CA CYS A 918 11.51 19.62 -49.01
C CYS A 918 11.21 20.81 -48.11
N GLY A 919 10.39 21.75 -48.60
CA GLY A 919 10.03 22.96 -47.87
C GLY A 919 9.32 22.69 -46.55
N ALA A 920 8.65 21.54 -46.39
CA ALA A 920 8.03 21.15 -45.12
C ALA A 920 9.05 21.09 -43.97
N CYS A 921 10.28 20.63 -44.21
CA CYS A 921 11.31 20.58 -43.16
C CYS A 921 12.36 21.68 -43.32
N HIS A 922 12.65 22.10 -44.55
CA HIS A 922 13.72 23.04 -44.87
C HIS A 922 13.26 24.50 -45.03
N GLY A 923 11.95 24.75 -44.92
CA GLY A 923 11.34 26.06 -45.19
C GLY A 923 11.19 26.33 -46.68
N SER A 924 10.30 27.26 -47.03
CA SER A 924 10.07 27.67 -48.42
C SER A 924 11.27 28.36 -49.07
N ASP A 925 12.25 28.83 -48.27
CA ASP A 925 13.53 29.37 -48.73
C ASP A 925 14.64 28.32 -48.86
N HIS A 926 14.37 27.08 -48.41
CA HIS A 926 15.30 25.95 -48.40
C HIS A 926 16.60 26.20 -47.62
N LEU A 927 16.59 27.16 -46.69
CA LEU A 927 17.73 27.48 -45.84
C LEU A 927 17.82 26.60 -44.58
N GLY A 928 16.90 25.63 -44.45
CA GLY A 928 16.85 24.73 -43.31
C GLY A 928 16.16 25.36 -42.11
N THR A 929 15.41 24.54 -41.37
CA THR A 929 14.81 24.93 -40.09
C THR A 929 15.29 24.00 -38.97
N VAL A 930 14.79 24.22 -37.75
CA VAL A 930 14.97 23.29 -36.62
C VAL A 930 14.49 21.85 -36.93
N LEU A 931 13.61 21.66 -37.90
CA LEU A 931 13.14 20.33 -38.32
C LEU A 931 14.18 19.58 -39.18
N SER A 932 15.12 20.30 -39.80
CA SER A 932 16.14 19.76 -40.69
C SER A 932 17.53 19.65 -40.04
N ARG A 933 17.62 19.74 -38.71
CA ARG A 933 18.90 19.73 -38.00
C ARG A 933 19.58 18.36 -38.12
N ALA A 934 20.89 18.37 -38.37
CA ALA A 934 21.68 17.15 -38.32
C ALA A 934 21.71 16.60 -36.88
N ALA A 935 21.39 15.32 -36.70
CA ALA A 935 21.40 14.69 -35.38
C ALA A 935 22.82 14.44 -34.84
N ALA A 936 23.79 14.28 -35.75
CA ALA A 936 25.20 14.06 -35.46
C ALA A 936 26.08 14.86 -36.41
N ASP A 937 27.36 15.01 -36.07
CA ASP A 937 28.36 15.58 -36.96
C ASP A 937 28.42 14.77 -38.26
N ARG A 938 28.24 15.42 -39.39
CA ARG A 938 28.36 14.83 -40.73
C ARG A 938 29.51 15.46 -41.48
N ARG A 939 30.28 14.62 -42.17
CA ARG A 939 31.33 15.06 -43.09
C ARG A 939 31.34 14.18 -44.32
N PHE A 940 31.20 14.79 -45.49
CA PHE A 940 31.20 14.09 -46.77
C PHE A 940 31.74 14.94 -47.89
N SER A 941 32.01 14.29 -49.03
CA SER A 941 32.42 14.96 -50.25
C SER A 941 31.29 14.99 -51.27
N VAL A 942 31.04 16.18 -51.81
CA VAL A 942 30.07 16.45 -52.88
C VAL A 942 30.72 17.44 -53.86
N GLU A 943 30.65 17.13 -55.16
CA GLU A 943 31.27 17.94 -56.24
C GLU A 943 32.74 18.35 -55.97
N GLY A 944 33.55 17.43 -55.42
CA GLY A 944 34.97 17.70 -55.11
C GLY A 944 35.22 18.64 -53.91
N LYS A 945 34.16 19.09 -53.23
CA LYS A 945 34.24 19.84 -51.97
C LYS A 945 34.00 18.93 -50.79
N THR A 946 34.58 19.26 -49.64
CA THR A 946 34.23 18.64 -48.36
C THR A 946 33.19 19.51 -47.66
N VAL A 947 32.01 18.95 -47.41
CA VAL A 947 30.95 19.59 -46.60
C VAL A 947 31.01 19.02 -45.20
N SER A 948 30.90 19.89 -44.20
CA SER A 948 30.83 19.51 -42.79
C SER A 948 29.62 20.17 -42.15
N ILE A 949 28.76 19.37 -41.54
CA ILE A 949 27.55 19.82 -40.85
C ILE A 949 27.68 19.38 -39.40
N LYS A 950 27.56 20.32 -38.47
CA LYS A 950 27.65 20.02 -37.04
C LYS A 950 26.32 19.49 -36.51
N ALA A 951 26.38 18.64 -35.49
CA ALA A 951 25.19 18.22 -34.77
C ALA A 951 24.40 19.45 -34.27
N GLY A 952 23.11 19.47 -34.55
CA GLY A 952 22.21 20.59 -34.25
C GLY A 952 22.18 21.70 -35.30
N GLN A 953 23.04 21.69 -36.32
CA GLN A 953 23.00 22.65 -37.42
C GLN A 953 21.89 22.28 -38.43
N PRO A 954 20.98 23.20 -38.80
CA PRO A 954 20.04 23.00 -39.89
C PRO A 954 20.75 22.67 -41.21
N VAL A 955 20.25 21.66 -41.92
CA VAL A 955 20.76 21.31 -43.25
C VAL A 955 20.11 22.24 -44.27
N ALA A 956 20.92 23.07 -44.93
CA ALA A 956 20.47 24.04 -45.92
C ALA A 956 20.96 23.67 -47.33
N CYS A 957 20.19 23.95 -48.37
CA CYS A 957 20.58 23.67 -49.75
C CYS A 957 21.86 24.42 -50.16
N ASN A 958 22.09 25.61 -49.59
CA ASN A 958 23.26 26.43 -49.89
C ASN A 958 24.58 25.93 -49.27
N LEU A 959 24.56 24.83 -48.51
CA LEU A 959 25.77 24.21 -47.95
C LEU A 959 26.63 23.54 -49.03
N CYS A 960 26.03 23.12 -50.14
CA CYS A 960 26.71 22.37 -51.20
C CYS A 960 26.84 23.20 -52.49
N HIS A 961 25.77 23.88 -52.92
CA HIS A 961 25.71 24.66 -54.19
C HIS A 961 25.05 26.03 -53.96
N SER A 962 25.08 26.95 -54.94
CA SER A 962 24.35 28.22 -54.81
C SER A 962 22.84 28.00 -54.89
N LEU A 963 22.05 28.81 -54.17
CA LEU A 963 20.59 28.78 -54.28
C LEU A 963 20.14 29.10 -55.70
N SER A 964 20.81 30.01 -56.40
CA SER A 964 20.53 30.30 -57.80
C SER A 964 20.56 29.03 -58.65
N LYS A 965 21.60 28.19 -58.52
CA LYS A 965 21.70 26.88 -59.21
C LYS A 965 20.65 25.86 -58.75
N SER A 966 20.12 26.01 -57.54
CA SER A 966 19.09 25.12 -56.98
C SER A 966 17.69 25.44 -57.53
N PHE A 967 17.50 26.64 -58.09
CA PHE A 967 16.25 27.12 -58.70
C PHE A 967 16.39 27.47 -60.19
N GLU A 968 17.62 27.54 -60.73
CA GLU A 968 17.92 27.74 -62.15
C GLU A 968 17.78 26.42 -62.90
N ARG A 969 16.59 26.19 -63.42
CA ARG A 969 16.32 25.52 -64.70
C ARG A 969 14.93 25.90 -65.17
#